data_AF-A0A5B7CLM4-F1
#
_entry.id   AF-A0A5B7CLM4-F1
#
_cell.length_a   1.000
_cell.length_b   1.000
_cell.length_c   1.000
_cell.angle_alpha   90.00
_cell.angle_beta   90.00
_cell.angle_gamma   90.00
#
_symmetry.space_group_name_H-M   'P 1'
#
loop_
_entity.id
_entity.type
_entity.pdbx_description
1 polymer ?
#
loop_
_entity_poly.entity_id
_entity_poly.type
_entity_poly.pdbx_seq_one_letter_code
_entity_poly.pdbx_strand_id
1 'polypeptide(L)'
;MNEYGHHPYYMVMEDDQGNSHSVLLYNSNAMEYSTFLLDDGTPALTLRTIGGILDFHFFLGPTPEEVNVQYVNDVQTLDIEYMERHRDFTYDSINWGDLPALVEELHNDNVKLTVILDPAVVIDFEDYQPSIRGKEADAFIKWSSANLVPEDQEPAADDYMVGYVWPDTKTVFPDFLKPETQDWWINEIKLFHEIIKFDSLWIDMNEPANFGTNLDKPFNWPPGKEPWSLKCPDDKWNNPPYPTMMVRVGDNQSKRITDHTICMTGNQTDGTSTFLHYDVHSIYGWSETVATHKALMELFPGKRPVVLSRSTFPGSGQYAIHWLGDNSADWTHMKMSIVGMFDFTMFGIPMVGADVCGFFNEPDMEMCARWMQLGAFYPFSRNHNTIGMNDQDPGMWPEVAEISRDILGVRYRYLPYLYALFHRAHMHGATVVRPLLNVFPDDLVARDVDDQFLWGNGLMVAPVLQQGAVSREVYFPQGEWYNLVEGSLAATGPATHNVDAPLDVIPLYVRGGVILPFQEPSINTVDSRQNPFGLTVALDSSGEAFGEIFWDNGDGEHNMGESYMCKLQYVSNTLTSSIKHGEDVVAGLKFEIINIYGASSNPTAITVNGASLPEHAWTFIENVKVLTIRLSAQLGEPLSVVIS
;
A
#
# COMPACT_ATOMS: atom_id res chain seq x y z
N MET A 1 35.80 -18.50 -18.45
CA MET A 1 36.35 -17.43 -17.58
C MET A 1 35.17 -16.95 -16.78
N ASN A 2 35.31 -16.88 -15.46
CA ASN A 2 34.29 -16.31 -14.58
C ASN A 2 34.72 -14.85 -14.32
N GLU A 3 33.81 -13.90 -14.49
CA GLU A 3 34.08 -12.47 -14.29
C GLU A 3 33.43 -12.00 -12.98
N TYR A 4 32.87 -10.77 -12.92
CA TYR A 4 32.50 -10.12 -11.65
C TYR A 4 31.09 -10.45 -11.14
N GLY A 5 30.23 -11.07 -11.97
CA GLY A 5 28.84 -11.39 -11.63
C GLY A 5 28.54 -12.88 -11.70
N HIS A 6 27.62 -13.34 -10.86
CA HIS A 6 27.11 -14.71 -10.83
C HIS A 6 25.59 -14.68 -11.01
N HIS A 7 25.14 -14.84 -12.25
CA HIS A 7 23.72 -14.77 -12.62
C HIS A 7 23.29 -16.13 -13.19
N PRO A 8 22.76 -17.04 -12.35
CA PRO A 8 22.30 -18.37 -12.77
C PRO A 8 20.91 -18.32 -13.43
N TYR A 9 20.76 -17.41 -14.40
CA TYR A 9 19.54 -17.11 -15.14
C TYR A 9 19.75 -17.38 -16.63
N TYR A 10 18.76 -17.98 -17.29
CA TYR A 10 18.74 -18.09 -18.74
C TYR A 10 17.32 -17.99 -19.30
N MET A 11 17.23 -17.49 -20.53
CA MET A 11 15.98 -17.39 -21.29
C MET A 11 16.05 -18.29 -22.52
N VAL A 12 14.92 -18.92 -22.85
CA VAL A 12 14.73 -19.76 -24.02
C VAL A 12 13.59 -19.17 -24.84
N MET A 13 13.87 -18.90 -26.11
CA MET A 13 12.83 -18.64 -27.10
C MET A 13 12.35 -19.99 -27.66
N GLU A 14 11.07 -20.28 -27.48
CA GLU A 14 10.42 -21.55 -27.76
C GLU A 14 10.09 -21.75 -29.24
N ASP A 15 9.76 -20.66 -29.95
CA ASP A 15 9.37 -20.71 -31.35
C ASP A 15 9.66 -19.42 -32.13
N ASP A 16 9.47 -19.49 -33.45
CA ASP A 16 9.61 -18.35 -34.36
C ASP A 16 8.51 -17.28 -34.19
N GLN A 17 7.51 -17.51 -33.32
CA GLN A 17 6.51 -16.49 -32.95
C GLN A 17 6.97 -15.62 -31.78
N GLY A 18 8.14 -15.91 -31.19
CA GLY A 18 8.70 -15.16 -30.07
C GLY A 18 8.22 -15.66 -28.71
N ASN A 19 7.52 -16.79 -28.63
CA ASN A 19 7.17 -17.37 -27.35
C ASN A 19 8.44 -17.69 -26.57
N SER A 20 8.51 -17.38 -25.28
CA SER A 20 9.71 -17.46 -24.47
C SER A 20 9.40 -17.85 -23.04
N HIS A 21 10.32 -18.56 -22.40
CA HIS A 21 10.37 -18.75 -20.96
C HIS A 21 11.76 -18.44 -20.43
N SER A 22 11.88 -18.12 -19.15
CA SER A 22 13.17 -18.10 -18.46
C SER A 22 13.18 -19.01 -17.26
N VAL A 23 14.40 -19.34 -16.84
CA VAL A 23 14.66 -20.20 -15.71
C VAL A 23 15.75 -19.55 -14.87
N LEU A 24 15.44 -19.34 -13.60
CA LEU A 24 16.40 -18.97 -12.57
C LEU A 24 16.69 -20.20 -11.72
N LEU A 25 17.96 -20.59 -11.62
CA LEU A 25 18.43 -21.50 -10.58
C LEU A 25 18.90 -20.65 -9.40
N TYR A 26 18.07 -20.50 -8.37
CA TYR A 26 18.40 -19.68 -7.20
C TYR A 26 19.46 -20.37 -6.32
N ASN A 27 20.71 -20.28 -6.77
CA ASN A 27 21.85 -20.95 -6.18
C ASN A 27 23.12 -20.10 -6.30
N SER A 28 23.67 -19.69 -5.16
CA SER A 28 24.84 -18.82 -5.08
C SER A 28 26.18 -19.58 -4.99
N ASN A 29 26.15 -20.92 -4.98
CA ASN A 29 27.39 -21.71 -4.95
C ASN A 29 28.04 -21.67 -6.33
N ALA A 30 29.38 -21.81 -6.36
CA ALA A 30 30.11 -21.85 -7.62
C ALA A 30 29.52 -22.93 -8.54
N MET A 31 29.22 -22.54 -9.77
CA MET A 31 28.56 -23.43 -10.71
C MET A 31 29.20 -23.35 -12.08
N GLU A 32 29.03 -24.43 -12.84
CA GLU A 32 29.32 -24.46 -14.26
C GLU A 32 28.03 -24.76 -15.05
N TYR A 33 27.98 -24.22 -16.26
CA TYR A 33 26.92 -24.52 -17.22
C TYR A 33 27.52 -25.08 -18.51
N SER A 34 26.82 -26.02 -19.14
CA SER A 34 27.19 -26.53 -20.46
C SER A 34 25.95 -26.69 -21.33
N THR A 35 25.99 -26.11 -22.53
CA THR A 35 25.00 -26.34 -23.58
C THR A 35 25.53 -27.36 -24.59
N PHE A 36 24.67 -28.27 -25.03
CA PHE A 36 25.01 -29.31 -26.01
C PHE A 36 23.77 -29.75 -26.78
N LEU A 37 23.95 -30.57 -27.81
CA LEU A 37 22.85 -31.23 -28.52
C LEU A 37 22.84 -32.71 -28.14
N LEU A 38 21.65 -33.27 -27.95
CA LEU A 38 21.44 -34.72 -27.86
C LEU A 38 21.63 -35.38 -29.23
N ASP A 39 21.73 -36.72 -29.26
CA ASP A 39 21.97 -37.49 -30.50
C ASP A 39 20.87 -37.29 -31.56
N ASP A 40 19.67 -36.87 -31.15
CA ASP A 40 18.54 -36.53 -32.01
C ASP A 40 18.51 -35.05 -32.44
N GLY A 41 19.47 -34.25 -31.99
CA GLY A 41 19.60 -32.83 -32.28
C GLY A 41 18.88 -31.89 -31.31
N THR A 42 18.24 -32.40 -30.25
CA THR A 42 17.57 -31.55 -29.26
C THR A 42 18.58 -30.76 -28.42
N PRO A 43 18.45 -29.41 -28.32
CA PRO A 43 19.29 -28.60 -27.43
C PRO A 43 19.07 -28.98 -25.96
N ALA A 44 20.15 -29.11 -25.21
CA ALA A 44 20.13 -29.42 -23.79
C ALA A 44 21.10 -28.52 -23.00
N LEU A 45 20.72 -28.20 -21.77
CA LEU A 45 21.53 -27.46 -20.80
C LEU A 45 21.78 -28.35 -19.57
N THR A 46 23.00 -28.35 -19.05
CA THR A 46 23.31 -28.90 -17.73
C THR A 46 23.91 -27.82 -16.86
N LEU A 47 23.31 -27.60 -15.69
CA LEU A 47 23.82 -26.76 -14.61
C LEU A 47 24.42 -27.66 -13.53
N ARG A 48 25.68 -27.46 -13.17
CA ARG A 48 26.35 -28.20 -12.08
C ARG A 48 26.83 -27.22 -11.02
N THR A 49 26.15 -27.22 -9.88
CA THR A 49 26.55 -26.44 -8.70
C THR A 49 27.31 -27.31 -7.70
N ILE A 50 28.29 -26.73 -7.01
CA ILE A 50 29.10 -27.46 -6.01
C ILE A 50 28.42 -27.61 -4.64
N GLY A 51 27.25 -27.01 -4.44
CA GLY A 51 26.55 -27.01 -3.16
C GLY A 51 25.19 -26.31 -3.19
N GLY A 52 24.53 -26.24 -2.03
CA GLY A 52 23.17 -25.69 -1.90
C GLY A 52 22.09 -26.67 -2.33
N ILE A 53 20.90 -26.13 -2.64
CA ILE A 53 19.75 -26.89 -3.16
C ILE A 53 19.53 -26.57 -4.64
N LEU A 54 18.77 -27.42 -5.31
CA LEU A 54 18.29 -27.18 -6.68
C LEU A 54 16.94 -26.49 -6.59
N ASP A 55 16.96 -25.17 -6.54
CA ASP A 55 15.77 -24.32 -6.47
C ASP A 55 15.54 -23.62 -7.82
N PHE A 56 14.58 -24.13 -8.58
CA PHE A 56 14.31 -23.69 -9.94
C PHE A 56 13.01 -22.90 -10.01
N HIS A 57 13.10 -21.68 -10.50
CA HIS A 57 11.97 -20.83 -10.82
C HIS A 57 11.81 -20.76 -12.33
N PHE A 58 10.58 -20.99 -12.82
CA PHE A 58 10.24 -20.94 -14.24
C PHE A 58 9.27 -19.78 -14.49
N PHE A 59 9.63 -18.92 -15.43
CA PHE A 59 8.85 -17.74 -15.83
C PHE A 59 8.41 -17.95 -17.28
N LEU A 60 7.10 -17.99 -17.54
CA LEU A 60 6.54 -18.62 -18.76
C LEU A 60 6.19 -17.65 -19.90
N GLY A 61 6.53 -16.35 -19.78
CA GLY A 61 6.30 -15.36 -20.83
C GLY A 61 4.82 -14.99 -21.06
N PRO A 62 4.35 -14.79 -22.30
CA PRO A 62 4.84 -15.43 -23.53
C PRO A 62 5.99 -14.74 -24.27
N THR A 63 6.29 -13.46 -24.11
CA THR A 63 7.39 -12.80 -24.87
C THR A 63 8.68 -12.71 -24.06
N PRO A 64 9.86 -12.51 -24.71
CA PRO A 64 11.11 -12.25 -23.99
C PRO A 64 10.99 -11.13 -22.96
N GLU A 65 10.17 -10.12 -23.27
CA GLU A 65 9.92 -8.98 -22.38
C GLU A 65 9.06 -9.39 -21.18
N GLU A 66 7.92 -10.05 -21.40
CA GLU A 66 7.05 -10.50 -20.31
C GLU A 66 7.73 -11.50 -19.36
N VAL A 67 8.68 -12.30 -19.88
CA VAL A 67 9.53 -13.17 -19.07
C VAL A 67 10.45 -12.38 -18.12
N ASN A 68 10.94 -11.20 -18.52
CA ASN A 68 11.74 -10.32 -17.66
C ASN A 68 10.86 -9.52 -16.68
N VAL A 69 9.64 -9.14 -17.10
CA VAL A 69 8.70 -8.32 -16.32
C VAL A 69 7.93 -9.11 -15.25
N GLN A 70 7.90 -10.44 -15.30
CA GLN A 70 7.32 -11.32 -14.26
C GLN A 70 7.95 -11.19 -12.85
N TYR A 71 8.86 -10.23 -12.67
CA TYR A 71 9.52 -9.86 -11.43
C TYR A 71 9.01 -8.54 -10.80
N VAL A 72 8.15 -7.75 -11.47
CA VAL A 72 7.91 -6.34 -11.06
C VAL A 72 6.51 -6.06 -10.48
N ASN A 73 6.48 -5.24 -9.43
CA ASN A 73 5.31 -4.79 -8.65
C ASN A 73 4.66 -3.54 -9.27
N ASP A 74 3.43 -3.16 -8.90
CA ASP A 74 2.81 -1.90 -9.34
C ASP A 74 3.62 -0.64 -8.99
N VAL A 75 4.33 -0.67 -7.86
CA VAL A 75 5.04 0.49 -7.31
C VAL A 75 6.37 0.03 -6.71
N GLN A 76 7.46 0.69 -7.09
CA GLN A 76 8.73 0.67 -6.38
C GLN A 76 8.83 1.90 -5.48
N THR A 77 9.26 1.72 -4.22
CA THR A 77 9.46 2.82 -3.27
C THR A 77 10.95 2.95 -2.93
N LEU A 78 11.45 4.17 -2.85
CA LEU A 78 12.81 4.49 -2.42
C LEU A 78 12.77 5.33 -1.15
N ASP A 79 13.51 4.87 -0.15
CA ASP A 79 13.78 5.57 1.11
C ASP A 79 15.04 6.46 0.96
N ILE A 80 15.50 7.11 2.02
CA ILE A 80 16.49 8.19 2.00
C ILE A 80 17.84 7.83 1.38
N GLU A 81 18.17 6.55 1.17
CA GLU A 81 19.44 6.12 0.57
C GLU A 81 19.63 6.64 -0.85
N TYR A 82 18.55 6.92 -1.59
CA TYR A 82 18.67 7.48 -2.93
C TYR A 82 19.23 8.90 -2.91
N MET A 83 19.09 9.64 -1.80
CA MET A 83 19.45 11.06 -1.68
C MET A 83 20.95 11.26 -1.45
N GLU A 84 21.50 12.35 -1.97
CA GLU A 84 22.89 12.71 -1.69
C GLU A 84 23.03 13.20 -0.23
N ARG A 85 23.59 12.35 0.63
CA ARG A 85 23.78 12.63 2.07
C ARG A 85 22.44 12.87 2.80
N HIS A 86 21.39 12.16 2.39
CA HIS A 86 20.02 12.26 2.93
C HIS A 86 19.41 13.67 2.82
N ARG A 87 19.76 14.41 1.76
CA ARG A 87 19.23 15.75 1.50
C ARG A 87 18.11 15.69 0.47
N ASP A 88 16.94 16.19 0.83
CA ASP A 88 15.77 16.31 -0.04
C ASP A 88 16.08 16.88 -1.43
N PHE A 89 15.30 16.56 -2.45
CA PHE A 89 15.49 17.13 -3.79
C PHE A 89 16.89 16.88 -4.42
N THR A 90 17.61 15.88 -3.95
CA THR A 90 18.86 15.40 -4.55
C THR A 90 18.79 13.90 -4.78
N TYR A 91 19.72 13.37 -5.58
CA TYR A 91 20.02 11.94 -5.60
C TYR A 91 21.54 11.74 -5.59
N ASP A 92 22.00 10.64 -4.99
CA ASP A 92 23.41 10.30 -4.91
C ASP A 92 23.91 9.80 -6.27
N SER A 93 24.48 10.69 -7.07
CA SER A 93 25.04 10.34 -8.39
C SER A 93 26.21 9.34 -8.37
N ILE A 94 26.77 8.99 -7.20
CA ILE A 94 27.85 8.00 -7.07
C ILE A 94 27.25 6.61 -6.90
N ASN A 95 26.35 6.43 -5.94
CA ASN A 95 25.77 5.11 -5.63
C ASN A 95 24.50 4.81 -6.44
N TRP A 96 23.82 5.86 -6.93
CA TRP A 96 22.55 5.82 -7.67
C TRP A 96 22.66 6.59 -9.00
N GLY A 97 23.83 6.60 -9.63
CA GLY A 97 24.11 7.40 -10.83
C GLY A 97 23.24 7.05 -12.05
N ASP A 98 22.68 5.85 -12.09
CA ASP A 98 21.76 5.34 -13.11
C ASP A 98 20.29 5.38 -12.68
N LEU A 99 19.96 5.93 -11.50
CA LEU A 99 18.58 6.02 -11.02
C LEU A 99 17.62 6.65 -12.03
N PRO A 100 17.92 7.76 -12.72
CA PRO A 100 17.01 8.29 -13.76
C PRO A 100 16.69 7.27 -14.86
N ALA A 101 17.67 6.46 -15.28
CA ALA A 101 17.48 5.42 -16.29
C ALA A 101 16.67 4.24 -15.75
N LEU A 102 16.90 3.84 -14.50
CA LEU A 102 16.08 2.83 -13.82
C LEU A 102 14.61 3.28 -13.74
N VAL A 103 14.35 4.56 -13.47
CA VAL A 103 12.97 5.08 -13.45
C VAL A 103 12.31 5.01 -14.83
N GLU A 104 13.06 5.29 -15.91
CA GLU A 104 12.55 5.09 -17.27
C GLU A 104 12.25 3.61 -17.55
N GLU A 105 13.07 2.68 -17.07
CA GLU A 105 12.83 1.23 -17.17
C GLU A 105 11.56 0.82 -16.42
N LEU A 106 11.43 1.23 -15.15
CA LEU A 106 10.21 0.99 -14.36
C LEU A 106 8.97 1.51 -15.09
N HIS A 107 9.02 2.71 -15.66
CA HIS A 107 7.91 3.29 -16.40
C HIS A 107 7.56 2.53 -17.68
N ASN A 108 8.56 2.00 -18.41
CA ASN A 108 8.33 1.14 -19.57
C ASN A 108 7.65 -0.18 -19.18
N ASP A 109 7.92 -0.66 -17.98
CA ASP A 109 7.30 -1.87 -17.39
C ASP A 109 5.98 -1.59 -16.68
N ASN A 110 5.42 -0.38 -16.84
CA ASN A 110 4.19 0.11 -16.20
C ASN A 110 4.26 0.23 -14.67
N VAL A 111 5.44 0.19 -14.10
CA VAL A 111 5.71 0.28 -12.66
C VAL A 111 5.84 1.76 -12.27
N LYS A 112 5.27 2.14 -11.14
CA LYS A 112 5.33 3.51 -10.63
C LYS A 112 6.45 3.68 -9.61
N LEU A 113 6.93 4.90 -9.45
CA LEU A 113 7.92 5.24 -8.45
C LEU A 113 7.33 6.11 -7.34
N THR A 114 7.53 5.70 -6.09
CA THR A 114 7.38 6.54 -4.90
C THR A 114 8.75 6.88 -4.36
N VAL A 115 9.00 8.14 -4.06
CA VAL A 115 10.20 8.58 -3.35
C VAL A 115 9.82 9.25 -2.03
N ILE A 116 10.63 9.04 -1.00
CA ILE A 116 10.49 9.74 0.28
C ILE A 116 10.95 11.20 0.16
N LEU A 117 10.33 12.11 0.91
CA LEU A 117 10.79 13.46 1.20
C LEU A 117 10.60 13.74 2.68
N ASP A 118 11.58 14.42 3.28
CA ASP A 118 11.53 14.86 4.67
C ASP A 118 11.34 16.38 4.75
N PRO A 119 10.51 16.92 5.65
CA PRO A 119 10.26 18.35 5.70
C PRO A 119 11.52 19.16 6.03
N ALA A 120 12.48 18.59 6.76
CA ALA A 120 13.62 19.32 7.30
C ALA A 120 14.72 19.54 6.24
N VAL A 121 15.10 20.80 6.01
CA VAL A 121 16.06 21.18 4.97
C VAL A 121 17.40 21.60 5.59
N VAL A 122 18.52 21.21 5.01
CA VAL A 122 19.87 21.54 5.53
C VAL A 122 20.16 23.04 5.58
N ILE A 123 20.94 23.51 6.55
CA ILE A 123 21.30 24.94 6.70
C ILE A 123 22.39 25.44 5.73
N ASP A 124 22.56 24.80 4.58
CA ASP A 124 23.50 25.21 3.54
C ASP A 124 22.85 26.26 2.63
N PHE A 125 22.91 27.52 3.07
CA PHE A 125 22.33 28.66 2.35
C PHE A 125 23.27 29.28 1.29
N GLU A 126 24.35 28.58 0.92
CA GLU A 126 25.34 29.08 -0.04
C GLU A 126 25.42 28.19 -1.28
N ASP A 127 25.47 26.87 -1.11
CA ASP A 127 25.70 25.92 -2.19
C ASP A 127 24.50 25.01 -2.48
N TYR A 128 23.54 24.93 -1.56
CA TYR A 128 22.39 24.04 -1.68
C TYR A 128 21.11 24.78 -2.08
N GLN A 129 20.70 24.56 -3.33
CA GLN A 129 19.67 25.34 -4.01
C GLN A 129 18.29 25.37 -3.31
N PRO A 130 17.76 24.25 -2.77
CA PRO A 130 16.50 24.30 -2.02
C PRO A 130 16.56 25.24 -0.82
N SER A 131 17.67 25.27 -0.08
CA SER A 131 17.85 26.16 1.08
C SER A 131 18.01 27.60 0.67
N ILE A 132 18.75 27.89 -0.40
CA ILE A 132 18.90 29.25 -0.93
C ILE A 132 17.52 29.83 -1.30
N ARG A 133 16.74 29.09 -2.10
CA ARG A 133 15.39 29.52 -2.49
C ARG A 133 14.43 29.58 -1.31
N GLY A 134 14.54 28.65 -0.36
CA GLY A 134 13.73 28.67 0.86
C GLY A 134 14.03 29.89 1.72
N LYS A 135 15.29 30.31 1.80
CA LYS A 135 15.70 31.54 2.49
C LYS A 135 15.21 32.79 1.76
N GLU A 136 15.25 32.82 0.43
CA GLU A 136 14.68 33.90 -0.38
C GLU A 136 13.16 34.04 -0.21
N ALA A 137 12.45 32.92 -0.07
CA ALA A 137 11.00 32.87 0.21
C ALA A 137 10.64 33.10 1.70
N ASP A 138 11.66 33.20 2.56
CA ASP A 138 11.51 33.25 4.01
C ASP A 138 10.66 32.09 4.57
N ALA A 139 10.95 30.88 4.10
CA ALA A 139 10.06 29.72 4.19
C ALA A 139 10.08 28.99 5.55
N PHE A 140 11.08 29.25 6.40
CA PHE A 140 11.33 28.42 7.58
C PHE A 140 10.78 28.99 8.88
N ILE A 141 10.45 28.11 9.83
CA ILE A 141 9.99 28.44 11.17
C ILE A 141 11.06 29.27 11.89
N LYS A 142 10.62 30.36 12.52
CA LYS A 142 11.49 31.33 13.21
C LYS A 142 11.38 31.24 14.72
N TRP A 143 12.42 31.65 15.43
CA TRP A 143 12.27 31.99 16.84
C TRP A 143 11.29 33.15 17.03
N SER A 144 10.38 33.04 18.01
CA SER A 144 9.38 34.09 18.27
C SER A 144 9.94 35.44 18.74
N SER A 145 11.22 35.48 19.12
CA SER A 145 11.93 36.71 19.46
C SER A 145 13.43 36.53 19.27
N ALA A 146 14.14 37.59 18.88
CA ALA A 146 15.60 37.59 18.74
C ALA A 146 16.34 37.16 20.02
N ASN A 147 15.77 37.39 21.20
CA ASN A 147 16.38 36.98 22.47
C ASN A 147 16.31 35.47 22.74
N LEU A 148 15.54 34.73 21.94
CA LEU A 148 15.42 33.27 22.04
C LEU A 148 16.34 32.54 21.07
N VAL A 149 16.94 33.25 20.11
CA VAL A 149 17.93 32.68 19.19
C VAL A 149 19.15 32.26 20.00
N PRO A 150 19.58 30.98 19.98
CA PRO A 150 20.75 30.52 20.72
C PRO A 150 22.02 31.28 20.32
N GLU A 151 22.87 31.61 21.29
CA GLU A 151 24.13 32.33 21.03
C GLU A 151 25.11 31.52 20.15
N ASP A 152 24.99 30.20 20.16
CA ASP A 152 25.76 29.24 19.37
C ASP A 152 25.10 28.85 18.04
N GLN A 153 23.99 29.50 17.67
CA GLN A 153 23.35 29.28 16.37
C GLN A 153 24.24 29.82 15.24
N GLU A 154 24.31 29.06 14.14
CA GLU A 154 25.08 29.46 12.96
C GLU A 154 24.52 30.77 12.38
N PRO A 155 25.35 31.81 12.18
CA PRO A 155 24.88 33.10 11.68
C PRO A 155 24.12 33.02 10.35
N ALA A 156 24.46 32.05 9.50
CA ALA A 156 23.81 31.83 8.21
C ALA A 156 22.32 31.45 8.35
N ALA A 157 21.90 30.91 9.50
CA ALA A 157 20.50 30.55 9.77
C ALA A 157 19.64 31.72 10.28
N ASP A 158 20.22 32.92 10.45
CA ASP A 158 19.51 34.11 10.91
C ASP A 158 18.64 33.84 12.16
N ASP A 159 17.34 34.12 12.11
CA ASP A 159 16.37 33.86 13.18
C ASP A 159 15.58 32.56 12.99
N TYR A 160 15.94 31.71 12.02
CA TYR A 160 15.33 30.40 11.84
C TYR A 160 15.64 29.47 12.99
N MET A 161 14.69 28.58 13.32
CA MET A 161 14.91 27.56 14.32
C MET A 161 15.68 26.39 13.70
N VAL A 162 16.87 26.13 14.25
CA VAL A 162 17.78 25.09 13.77
C VAL A 162 17.62 23.80 14.58
N GLY A 163 17.47 22.67 13.90
CA GLY A 163 17.42 21.33 14.46
C GLY A 163 18.36 20.35 13.76
N TYR A 164 18.02 19.06 13.83
CA TYR A 164 18.79 17.96 13.24
C TYR A 164 17.89 16.75 12.94
N VAL A 165 18.04 16.18 11.74
CA VAL A 165 17.34 14.96 11.30
C VAL A 165 18.34 14.03 10.58
N TRP A 166 18.03 13.50 9.40
CA TRP A 166 18.85 12.53 8.66
C TRP A 166 20.10 13.08 7.97
N PRO A 167 20.10 14.31 7.42
CA PRO A 167 21.32 14.88 6.86
C PRO A 167 22.47 14.92 7.88
N ASP A 168 23.71 14.85 7.39
CA ASP A 168 24.91 14.90 8.23
C ASP A 168 25.27 16.33 8.74
N THR A 169 24.31 17.25 8.66
CA THR A 169 24.39 18.65 9.08
C THR A 169 23.05 19.12 9.68
N LYS A 170 23.07 20.28 10.34
CA LYS A 170 21.87 20.87 10.97
C LYS A 170 20.82 21.23 9.92
N THR A 171 19.56 21.24 10.34
CA THR A 171 18.40 21.49 9.47
C THR A 171 17.54 22.65 9.99
N VAL A 172 16.70 23.19 9.11
CA VAL A 172 15.61 24.12 9.37
C VAL A 172 14.29 23.49 8.92
N PHE A 173 13.18 23.98 9.45
CA PHE A 173 11.85 23.39 9.25
C PHE A 173 10.97 24.38 8.49
N PRO A 174 10.42 24.02 7.32
CA PRO A 174 9.47 24.85 6.59
C PRO A 174 8.20 25.14 7.42
N ASP A 175 7.68 26.36 7.34
CA ASP A 175 6.38 26.76 7.85
C ASP A 175 5.31 26.55 6.78
N PHE A 176 4.74 25.34 6.69
CA PHE A 176 3.77 25.00 5.65
C PHE A 176 2.41 25.72 5.79
N LEU A 177 2.15 26.42 6.91
CA LEU A 177 0.98 27.29 7.01
C LEU A 177 1.14 28.52 6.11
N LYS A 178 2.38 28.96 5.88
CA LYS A 178 2.69 30.18 5.13
C LYS A 178 2.49 29.94 3.62
N PRO A 179 1.68 30.75 2.92
CA PRO A 179 1.44 30.59 1.49
C PRO A 179 2.73 30.56 0.65
N GLU A 180 3.67 31.46 0.94
CA GLU A 180 4.95 31.55 0.20
C GLU A 180 5.82 30.29 0.41
N THR A 181 5.72 29.63 1.57
CA THR A 181 6.38 28.34 1.81
C THR A 181 5.75 27.23 0.98
N GLN A 182 4.42 27.22 0.82
CA GLN A 182 3.76 26.25 -0.05
C GLN A 182 4.19 26.46 -1.51
N ASP A 183 4.27 27.71 -1.98
CA ASP A 183 4.74 28.02 -3.33
C ASP A 183 6.19 27.56 -3.56
N TRP A 184 7.07 27.79 -2.56
CA TRP A 184 8.44 27.28 -2.58
C TRP A 184 8.48 25.75 -2.64
N TRP A 185 7.73 25.06 -1.77
CA TRP A 185 7.67 23.59 -1.73
C TRP A 185 7.19 22.98 -3.05
N ILE A 186 6.13 23.55 -3.63
CA ILE A 186 5.61 23.15 -4.95
C ILE A 186 6.69 23.32 -6.02
N ASN A 187 7.44 24.43 -5.98
CA ASN A 187 8.52 24.67 -6.93
C ASN A 187 9.68 23.68 -6.77
N GLU A 188 10.11 23.36 -5.54
CA GLU A 188 11.15 22.36 -5.29
C GLU A 188 10.77 20.98 -5.78
N ILE A 189 9.53 20.54 -5.53
CA ILE A 189 8.99 19.27 -6.05
C ILE A 189 9.02 19.25 -7.58
N LYS A 190 8.61 20.33 -8.25
CA LYS A 190 8.63 20.42 -9.71
C LYS A 190 10.06 20.35 -10.27
N LEU A 191 10.99 21.10 -9.67
CA LEU A 191 12.39 21.08 -10.06
C LEU A 191 13.00 19.68 -9.84
N PHE A 192 12.68 19.03 -8.74
CA PHE A 192 13.17 17.68 -8.49
C PHE A 192 12.58 16.66 -9.46
N HIS A 193 11.32 16.81 -9.85
CA HIS A 193 10.71 15.99 -10.90
C HIS A 193 11.38 16.18 -12.28
N GLU A 194 12.07 17.29 -12.53
CA GLU A 194 12.90 17.42 -13.75
C GLU A 194 14.08 16.45 -13.75
N ILE A 195 14.54 16.04 -12.57
CA ILE A 195 15.69 15.14 -12.35
C ILE A 195 15.23 13.68 -12.26
N ILE A 196 14.26 13.39 -11.39
CA ILE A 196 13.73 12.04 -11.15
C ILE A 196 12.23 12.04 -11.43
N LYS A 197 11.77 11.21 -12.38
CA LYS A 197 10.35 11.12 -12.78
C LYS A 197 9.53 10.27 -11.81
N PHE A 198 9.43 10.68 -10.55
CA PHE A 198 8.56 10.00 -9.58
C PHE A 198 7.07 10.21 -9.90
N ASP A 199 6.22 9.25 -9.51
CA ASP A 199 4.77 9.31 -9.71
C ASP A 199 4.01 9.71 -8.43
N SER A 200 4.65 9.56 -7.28
CA SER A 200 4.04 9.74 -5.96
C SER A 200 5.09 10.11 -4.92
N LEU A 201 4.63 10.70 -3.82
CA LEU A 201 5.50 11.17 -2.74
C LEU A 201 5.13 10.55 -1.40
N TRP A 202 6.13 10.05 -0.71
CA TRP A 202 6.04 9.65 0.69
C TRP A 202 6.66 10.78 1.53
N ILE A 203 5.84 11.48 2.31
CA ILE A 203 6.30 12.53 3.24
C ILE A 203 6.41 11.96 4.65
N ASP A 204 7.63 11.93 5.18
CA ASP A 204 7.94 11.36 6.47
C ASP A 204 8.45 12.42 7.46
N MET A 205 8.68 12.03 8.72
CA MET A 205 9.32 12.91 9.72
C MET A 205 8.54 14.20 10.02
N ASN A 206 7.24 14.20 9.74
CA ASN A 206 6.40 15.40 9.69
C ASN A 206 5.46 15.61 10.89
N GLU A 207 5.85 15.10 12.06
CA GLU A 207 5.23 15.46 13.33
C GLU A 207 5.30 16.97 13.67
N PRO A 208 6.41 17.73 13.44
CA PRO A 208 7.71 17.40 12.85
C PRO A 208 8.68 16.75 13.84
N ALA A 209 9.41 15.75 13.37
CA ALA A 209 10.44 15.09 14.15
C ALA A 209 11.73 15.93 14.20
N ASN A 210 12.38 15.94 15.37
CA ASN A 210 13.71 16.53 15.54
C ASN A 210 14.53 15.68 16.51
N PHE A 211 15.73 15.27 16.11
CA PHE A 211 16.51 14.33 16.90
C PHE A 211 17.25 15.03 18.05
N GLY A 212 17.12 14.45 19.24
CA GLY A 212 17.91 14.82 20.41
C GLY A 212 17.61 16.18 21.01
N THR A 213 16.43 16.78 20.78
CA THR A 213 16.04 18.04 21.43
C THR A 213 16.25 17.97 22.94
N ASN A 214 16.95 18.97 23.49
CA ASN A 214 17.39 19.05 24.89
C ASN A 214 18.42 18.00 25.35
N LEU A 215 18.80 17.01 24.55
CA LEU A 215 19.82 15.99 24.88
C LEU A 215 21.22 16.43 24.46
N ASP A 216 22.30 15.79 24.93
CA ASP A 216 23.66 16.25 24.59
C ASP A 216 23.94 16.26 23.08
N LYS A 217 23.39 15.27 22.35
CA LYS A 217 23.44 15.16 20.89
C LYS A 217 22.37 14.18 20.36
N PRO A 218 21.98 14.29 19.07
CA PRO A 218 21.22 13.27 18.34
C PRO A 218 21.87 11.88 18.38
N PHE A 219 21.06 10.82 18.25
CA PHE A 219 21.55 9.44 18.21
C PHE A 219 22.43 9.16 16.97
N ASN A 220 22.10 9.79 15.85
CA ASN A 220 22.79 9.72 14.56
C ASN A 220 23.78 10.88 14.33
N TRP A 221 24.14 11.64 15.38
CA TRP A 221 25.06 12.78 15.23
C TRP A 221 26.43 12.35 14.68
N PRO A 222 27.02 13.06 13.70
CA PRO A 222 28.20 12.59 12.99
C PRO A 222 29.40 12.35 13.92
N PRO A 223 30.12 11.22 13.77
CA PRO A 223 31.26 10.91 14.63
C PRO A 223 32.37 11.97 14.47
N GLY A 224 32.98 12.36 15.59
CA GLY A 224 34.09 13.32 15.61
C GLY A 224 33.68 14.80 15.57
N LYS A 225 32.38 15.12 15.44
CA LYS A 225 31.87 16.50 15.65
C LYS A 225 31.63 16.76 17.14
N GLU A 226 31.79 18.02 17.56
CA GLU A 226 31.42 18.45 18.90
C GLU A 226 29.93 18.13 19.15
N PRO A 227 29.55 17.62 20.34
CA PRO A 227 28.15 17.35 20.67
C PRO A 227 27.30 18.61 20.54
N TRP A 228 26.18 18.50 19.85
CA TRP A 228 25.23 19.60 19.71
C TRP A 228 23.81 19.05 19.55
N SER A 229 22.83 19.79 20.06
CA SER A 229 21.41 19.58 19.79
C SER A 229 20.67 20.93 19.89
N LEU A 230 19.44 20.99 19.38
CA LEU A 230 18.52 22.07 19.73
C LEU A 230 18.26 22.07 21.24
N LYS A 231 18.35 23.23 21.89
CA LYS A 231 18.04 23.45 23.31
C LYS A 231 16.89 24.43 23.43
N CYS A 232 15.76 23.98 23.98
CA CYS A 232 14.60 24.84 24.14
C CYS A 232 14.64 25.61 25.47
N PRO A 233 14.29 26.91 25.48
CA PRO A 233 14.28 27.72 26.70
C PRO A 233 13.33 27.16 27.76
N ASP A 234 13.64 27.37 29.03
CA ASP A 234 12.77 26.97 30.14
C ASP A 234 11.68 28.03 30.36
N ASP A 235 10.55 27.86 29.68
CA ASP A 235 9.40 28.74 29.75
C ASP A 235 8.08 27.96 29.80
N LYS A 236 6.96 28.68 29.96
CA LYS A 236 5.63 28.10 30.10
C LYS A 236 5.10 27.37 28.85
N TRP A 237 5.71 27.57 27.68
CA TRP A 237 5.30 26.91 26.44
C TRP A 237 6.07 25.61 26.28
N ASN A 238 7.38 25.64 26.49
CA ASN A 238 8.22 24.44 26.42
C ASN A 238 8.08 23.54 27.66
N ASN A 239 7.62 24.10 28.79
CA ASN A 239 7.30 23.41 30.05
C ASN A 239 5.94 23.90 30.61
N PRO A 240 4.81 23.45 30.05
CA PRO A 240 3.50 23.90 30.49
C PRO A 240 3.21 23.49 31.95
N PRO A 241 2.38 24.27 32.68
CA PRO A 241 2.07 23.99 34.09
C PRO A 241 1.34 22.66 34.28
N TYR A 242 0.65 22.16 33.25
CA TYR A 242 0.06 20.83 33.23
C TYR A 242 0.88 19.90 32.32
N PRO A 243 1.74 19.05 32.88
CA PRO A 243 2.45 18.03 32.11
C PRO A 243 1.50 16.87 31.78
N THR A 244 1.16 16.72 30.50
CA THR A 244 0.38 15.57 30.00
C THR A 244 1.18 14.27 30.18
N MET A 245 0.55 13.11 29.94
CA MET A 245 1.23 11.82 30.10
C MET A 245 2.47 11.66 29.20
N MET A 246 2.52 12.34 28.03
CA MET A 246 3.61 12.24 27.05
C MET A 246 5.00 12.54 27.66
N VAL A 247 5.07 13.42 28.67
CA VAL A 247 6.35 13.79 29.31
C VAL A 247 6.81 12.77 30.37
N ARG A 248 6.03 11.71 30.59
CA ARG A 248 6.25 10.68 31.64
C ARG A 248 6.34 9.25 31.10
N VAL A 249 6.05 9.03 29.81
CA VAL A 249 6.00 7.70 29.20
C VAL A 249 6.88 7.63 27.96
N GLY A 250 7.13 6.41 27.49
CA GLY A 250 7.93 6.16 26.30
C GLY A 250 9.40 6.48 26.50
N ASP A 251 10.04 6.81 25.40
CA ASP A 251 11.43 7.20 25.29
C ASP A 251 11.65 8.70 25.51
N ASN A 252 10.71 9.38 26.19
CA ASN A 252 10.80 10.82 26.45
C ASN A 252 11.95 11.14 27.42
N GLN A 253 13.15 11.39 26.87
CA GLN A 253 14.39 11.49 27.63
C GLN A 253 14.54 12.85 28.30
N SER A 254 14.13 13.94 27.64
CA SER A 254 14.21 15.28 28.23
C SER A 254 13.12 15.56 29.26
N LYS A 255 12.05 14.76 29.30
CA LYS A 255 10.84 14.96 30.11
C LYS A 255 10.12 16.27 29.82
N ARG A 256 10.16 16.69 28.55
CA ARG A 256 9.56 17.94 28.07
C ARG A 256 8.66 17.64 26.89
N ILE A 257 7.74 18.57 26.59
CA ILE A 257 6.88 18.41 25.41
C ILE A 257 7.61 18.66 24.09
N THR A 258 8.85 19.14 24.17
CA THR A 258 9.77 19.36 23.05
C THR A 258 10.65 18.14 22.76
N ASP A 259 10.47 17.03 23.49
CA ASP A 259 11.20 15.81 23.16
C ASP A 259 10.81 15.30 21.78
N HIS A 260 11.80 14.92 20.99
CA HIS A 260 11.65 14.48 19.58
C HIS A 260 11.01 15.48 18.61
N THR A 261 10.87 16.75 18.99
CA THR A 261 10.33 17.81 18.11
C THR A 261 11.02 19.16 18.36
N ILE A 262 10.63 20.20 17.65
CA ILE A 262 11.22 21.54 17.76
C ILE A 262 10.66 22.33 18.96
N CYS A 263 11.21 23.51 19.23
CA CYS A 263 10.76 24.31 20.38
C CYS A 263 9.37 24.91 20.15
N MET A 264 8.55 24.88 21.22
CA MET A 264 7.16 25.35 21.22
C MET A 264 7.02 26.85 20.96
N THR A 265 8.12 27.58 21.10
CA THR A 265 8.23 29.03 20.86
C THR A 265 8.57 29.39 19.41
N GLY A 266 8.53 28.44 18.47
CA GLY A 266 8.68 28.73 17.04
C GLY A 266 7.46 29.46 16.48
N ASN A 267 7.64 30.53 15.71
CA ASN A 267 6.57 31.25 15.04
C ASN A 267 6.26 30.58 13.70
N GLN A 268 4.96 30.39 13.43
CA GLN A 268 4.39 29.98 12.15
C GLN A 268 3.25 30.94 11.76
N THR A 269 2.91 31.07 10.49
CA THR A 269 1.89 32.01 10.04
C THR A 269 1.09 31.49 8.86
N ASP A 270 -0.21 31.80 8.82
CA ASP A 270 -1.06 31.57 7.63
C ASP A 270 -1.11 32.77 6.67
N GLY A 271 -0.20 33.75 6.86
CA GLY A 271 -0.19 35.02 6.16
C GLY A 271 -1.11 36.10 6.76
N THR A 272 -2.00 35.73 7.69
CA THR A 272 -2.91 36.67 8.37
C THR A 272 -2.65 36.78 9.86
N SER A 273 -2.31 35.65 10.49
CA SER A 273 -2.09 35.49 11.92
C SER A 273 -0.78 34.74 12.15
N THR A 274 -0.11 35.04 13.25
CA THR A 274 1.08 34.30 13.70
C THR A 274 0.71 33.45 14.89
N PHE A 275 1.13 32.19 14.87
CA PHE A 275 0.89 31.18 15.88
C PHE A 275 2.22 30.70 16.45
N LEU A 276 2.23 30.30 17.71
CA LEU A 276 3.37 29.55 18.25
C LEU A 276 3.25 28.10 17.81
N HIS A 277 4.37 27.41 17.62
CA HIS A 277 4.41 25.97 17.37
C HIS A 277 3.68 25.20 18.47
N TYR A 278 3.66 25.71 19.70
CA TYR A 278 2.78 25.24 20.79
C TYR A 278 1.31 25.03 20.37
N ASP A 279 0.77 25.96 19.58
CA ASP A 279 -0.64 25.96 19.18
C ASP A 279 -0.89 25.11 17.92
N VAL A 280 0.12 24.96 17.05
CA VAL A 280 -0.02 24.38 15.70
C VAL A 280 0.88 23.16 15.43
N HIS A 281 1.56 22.62 16.45
CA HIS A 281 2.43 21.45 16.32
C HIS A 281 1.72 20.29 15.61
N SER A 282 0.56 19.88 16.12
CA SER A 282 -0.19 18.72 15.59
C SER A 282 -0.87 18.95 14.23
N ILE A 283 -0.70 20.11 13.59
CA ILE A 283 -1.16 20.34 12.21
C ILE A 283 -0.02 20.47 11.22
N TYR A 284 1.24 20.29 11.64
CA TYR A 284 2.42 20.40 10.78
C TYR A 284 2.33 19.43 9.59
N GLY A 285 2.25 18.12 9.85
CA GLY A 285 2.12 17.10 8.80
C GLY A 285 0.86 17.25 7.95
N TRP A 286 -0.25 17.72 8.53
CA TRP A 286 -1.45 18.05 7.74
C TRP A 286 -1.19 19.21 6.76
N SER A 287 -0.51 20.27 7.20
CA SER A 287 -0.19 21.42 6.34
C SER A 287 0.81 21.08 5.24
N GLU A 288 1.82 20.26 5.53
CA GLU A 288 2.73 19.71 4.52
C GLU A 288 1.99 18.80 3.52
N THR A 289 1.10 17.93 4.01
CA THR A 289 0.27 17.06 3.18
C THR A 289 -0.53 17.87 2.17
N VAL A 290 -1.16 18.96 2.61
CA VAL A 290 -1.93 19.86 1.74
C VAL A 290 -1.03 20.53 0.70
N ALA A 291 0.17 20.99 1.09
CA ALA A 291 1.13 21.60 0.17
C ALA A 291 1.62 20.60 -0.88
N THR A 292 1.96 19.38 -0.46
CA THR A 292 2.44 18.28 -1.32
C THR A 292 1.35 17.80 -2.28
N HIS A 293 0.12 17.67 -1.80
CA HIS A 293 -1.04 17.33 -2.64
C HIS A 293 -1.25 18.37 -3.75
N LYS A 294 -1.16 19.68 -3.42
CA LYS A 294 -1.21 20.75 -4.44
C LYS A 294 -0.05 20.64 -5.43
N ALA A 295 1.16 20.35 -4.96
CA ALA A 295 2.32 20.19 -5.83
C ALA A 295 2.10 19.09 -6.87
N LEU A 296 1.59 17.93 -6.45
CA LEU A 296 1.29 16.81 -7.35
C LEU A 296 0.13 17.11 -8.31
N MET A 297 -0.89 17.86 -7.87
CA MET A 297 -1.97 18.31 -8.75
C MET A 297 -1.46 19.27 -9.85
N GLU A 298 -0.49 20.13 -9.52
CA GLU A 298 0.12 21.02 -10.50
C GLU A 298 1.12 20.31 -11.41
N LEU A 299 1.82 19.31 -10.88
CA LEU A 299 2.78 18.49 -11.62
C LEU A 299 2.09 17.54 -12.60
N PHE A 300 0.94 16.99 -12.19
CA PHE A 300 0.14 16.05 -12.97
C PHE A 300 -1.32 16.55 -13.13
N PRO A 301 -1.56 17.61 -13.92
CA PRO A 301 -2.91 18.18 -14.07
C PRO A 301 -3.94 17.15 -14.53
N GLY A 302 -5.07 17.07 -13.83
CA GLY A 302 -6.16 16.13 -14.13
C GLY A 302 -5.90 14.69 -13.68
N LYS A 303 -4.78 14.41 -13.01
CA LYS A 303 -4.47 13.12 -12.38
C LYS A 303 -4.70 13.19 -10.88
N ARG A 304 -4.93 12.03 -10.26
CA ARG A 304 -5.03 11.90 -8.81
C ARG A 304 -3.65 11.96 -8.19
N PRO A 305 -3.43 12.85 -7.21
CA PRO A 305 -2.19 12.91 -6.47
C PRO A 305 -2.13 11.75 -5.47
N VAL A 306 -0.95 11.15 -5.33
CA VAL A 306 -0.69 10.10 -4.34
C VAL A 306 0.35 10.63 -3.36
N VAL A 307 -0.12 10.95 -2.16
CA VAL A 307 0.71 11.38 -1.03
C VAL A 307 0.57 10.34 0.08
N LEU A 308 1.68 9.80 0.56
CA LEU A 308 1.74 8.94 1.75
C LEU A 308 2.29 9.76 2.91
N SER A 309 1.52 9.98 3.98
CA SER A 309 1.95 10.83 5.11
C SER A 309 1.96 10.07 6.45
N ARG A 310 3.00 10.32 7.26
CA ARG A 310 3.08 9.76 8.62
C ARG A 310 2.14 10.50 9.57
N SER A 311 2.42 11.77 9.81
CA SER A 311 1.64 12.60 10.72
C SER A 311 0.34 13.02 10.05
N THR A 312 -0.76 12.95 10.82
CA THR A 312 -2.11 13.27 10.33
C THR A 312 -2.91 14.06 11.37
N PHE A 313 -3.85 14.87 10.88
CA PHE A 313 -4.88 15.57 11.64
C PHE A 313 -6.27 15.27 11.05
N PRO A 314 -7.41 15.47 11.76
CA PRO A 314 -8.73 15.30 11.17
C PRO A 314 -8.88 15.98 9.79
N GLY A 315 -9.32 15.20 8.80
CA GLY A 315 -9.43 15.64 7.40
C GLY A 315 -8.25 15.23 6.50
N SER A 316 -7.17 14.65 7.04
CA SER A 316 -6.00 14.23 6.23
C SER A 316 -6.34 13.22 5.13
N GLY A 317 -7.34 12.36 5.35
CA GLY A 317 -7.80 11.39 4.35
C GLY A 317 -8.40 11.99 3.07
N GLN A 318 -8.63 13.32 3.02
CA GLN A 318 -8.95 14.02 1.78
C GLN A 318 -7.75 14.17 0.85
N TYR A 319 -6.54 14.09 1.40
CA TYR A 319 -5.31 14.47 0.72
C TYR A 319 -4.29 13.34 0.62
N ALA A 320 -4.29 12.40 1.57
CA ALA A 320 -3.23 11.41 1.71
C ALA A 320 -3.69 10.01 2.14
N ILE A 321 -2.82 9.07 1.80
CA ILE A 321 -2.68 7.72 2.33
C ILE A 321 -1.92 7.81 3.66
N HIS A 322 -2.18 6.89 4.58
CA HIS A 322 -1.43 6.75 5.83
C HIS A 322 -0.88 5.33 6.00
N TRP A 323 0.27 5.18 6.66
CA TRP A 323 0.72 3.89 7.18
C TRP A 323 0.93 4.00 8.69
N LEU A 324 0.75 2.91 9.43
CA LEU A 324 0.76 2.90 10.90
C LEU A 324 2.12 3.19 11.55
N GLY A 325 3.11 3.66 10.79
CA GLY A 325 4.45 4.00 11.26
C GLY A 325 5.34 2.78 11.49
N ASP A 326 6.47 3.05 12.13
CA ASP A 326 7.57 2.13 12.40
C ASP A 326 7.18 1.00 13.37
N ASN A 327 6.44 0.03 12.85
CA ASN A 327 6.08 -1.18 13.58
C ASN A 327 7.30 -2.11 13.75
N SER A 328 7.08 -3.27 14.36
CA SER A 328 8.16 -4.25 14.59
C SER A 328 7.72 -5.60 14.04
N ALA A 329 8.69 -6.38 13.58
CA ALA A 329 8.57 -7.80 13.26
C ALA A 329 8.21 -8.60 14.54
N ASP A 330 6.95 -8.51 14.96
CA ASP A 330 6.39 -9.10 16.16
C ASP A 330 4.91 -9.46 15.95
N TRP A 331 4.49 -10.63 16.44
CA TRP A 331 3.13 -11.13 16.28
C TRP A 331 2.07 -10.23 16.94
N THR A 332 2.44 -9.52 18.02
CA THR A 332 1.56 -8.55 18.68
C THR A 332 1.37 -7.32 17.80
N HIS A 333 2.44 -6.82 17.16
CA HIS A 333 2.34 -5.71 16.22
C HIS A 333 1.54 -6.11 14.96
N MET A 334 1.72 -7.34 14.46
CA MET A 334 0.86 -7.90 13.41
C MET A 334 -0.62 -7.90 13.83
N LYS A 335 -0.95 -8.36 15.04
CA LYS A 335 -2.34 -8.30 15.54
C LYS A 335 -2.83 -6.85 15.69
N MET A 336 -2.03 -5.98 16.31
CA MET A 336 -2.38 -4.58 16.57
C MET A 336 -2.59 -3.77 15.28
N SER A 337 -1.96 -4.18 14.17
CA SER A 337 -2.20 -3.55 12.86
C SER A 337 -3.68 -3.56 12.44
N ILE A 338 -4.43 -4.61 12.81
CA ILE A 338 -5.87 -4.72 12.50
C ILE A 338 -6.64 -3.64 13.26
N VAL A 339 -6.33 -3.46 14.54
CA VAL A 339 -6.94 -2.43 15.39
C VAL A 339 -6.56 -1.03 14.88
N GLY A 340 -5.30 -0.82 14.49
CA GLY A 340 -4.86 0.43 13.88
C GLY A 340 -5.66 0.78 12.61
N MET A 341 -5.89 -0.19 11.72
CA MET A 341 -6.76 0.02 10.56
C MET A 341 -8.20 0.39 10.93
N PHE A 342 -8.73 -0.15 12.03
CA PHE A 342 -10.08 0.20 12.51
C PHE A 342 -10.16 1.65 12.96
N ASP A 343 -9.16 2.11 13.68
CA ASP A 343 -9.08 3.50 14.15
C ASP A 343 -9.00 4.46 12.95
N PHE A 344 -8.13 4.20 11.99
CA PHE A 344 -7.98 5.05 10.80
C PHE A 344 -9.20 5.02 9.86
N THR A 345 -9.90 3.89 9.84
CA THR A 345 -11.22 3.81 9.23
C THR A 345 -12.20 4.81 9.87
N MET A 346 -12.22 4.90 11.21
CA MET A 346 -13.07 5.86 11.92
C MET A 346 -12.60 7.31 11.71
N PHE A 347 -11.31 7.53 11.49
CA PHE A 347 -10.74 8.85 11.22
C PHE A 347 -10.99 9.35 9.79
N GLY A 348 -11.62 8.53 8.93
CA GLY A 348 -11.89 8.88 7.54
C GLY A 348 -10.66 8.80 6.65
N ILE A 349 -9.71 7.93 6.98
CA ILE A 349 -8.49 7.66 6.21
C ILE A 349 -8.53 6.19 5.77
N PRO A 350 -9.32 5.84 4.74
CA PRO A 350 -9.57 4.45 4.39
C PRO A 350 -8.40 3.75 3.68
N MET A 351 -7.48 4.52 3.07
CA MET A 351 -6.26 4.00 2.45
C MET A 351 -5.17 3.94 3.51
N VAL A 352 -5.18 2.87 4.30
CA VAL A 352 -4.29 2.65 5.44
C VAL A 352 -3.76 1.21 5.49
N GLY A 353 -2.57 1.02 6.06
CA GLY A 353 -1.96 -0.29 6.32
C GLY A 353 -0.77 -0.19 7.25
N ALA A 354 -0.17 -1.32 7.59
CA ALA A 354 1.10 -1.39 8.31
C ALA A 354 2.21 -1.89 7.38
N ASP A 355 3.47 -1.66 7.76
CA ASP A 355 4.60 -2.26 7.06
C ASP A 355 4.57 -3.78 7.26
N VAL A 356 4.34 -4.49 6.15
CA VAL A 356 4.19 -5.94 6.12
C VAL A 356 5.53 -6.59 6.43
N CYS A 357 5.49 -7.68 7.22
CA CYS A 357 6.63 -8.36 7.83
C CYS A 357 7.32 -7.57 8.98
N GLY A 358 6.99 -6.29 9.14
CA GLY A 358 7.45 -5.42 10.23
C GLY A 358 8.67 -4.59 9.83
N PHE A 359 8.72 -3.34 10.30
CA PHE A 359 9.81 -2.41 9.98
C PHE A 359 11.07 -2.63 10.83
N PHE A 360 10.93 -2.63 12.15
CA PHE A 360 12.04 -2.93 13.07
C PHE A 360 12.17 -4.42 13.38
N ASN A 361 13.40 -4.87 13.61
CA ASN A 361 13.78 -6.27 13.87
C ASN A 361 13.55 -7.19 12.66
N GLU A 362 14.07 -8.41 12.73
CA GLU A 362 13.99 -9.37 11.63
C GLU A 362 12.82 -10.34 11.85
N PRO A 363 11.88 -10.48 10.89
CA PRO A 363 10.88 -11.53 10.95
C PRO A 363 11.51 -12.89 10.68
N ASP A 364 10.89 -13.94 11.19
CA ASP A 364 11.13 -15.28 10.65
C ASP A 364 10.22 -15.55 9.44
N MET A 365 10.54 -16.62 8.69
CA MET A 365 9.81 -17.02 7.49
C MET A 365 8.30 -17.17 7.75
N GLU A 366 7.92 -17.80 8.88
CA GLU A 366 6.50 -18.03 9.21
C GLU A 366 5.78 -16.71 9.46
N MET A 367 6.38 -15.81 10.24
CA MET A 367 5.81 -14.50 10.50
C MET A 367 5.65 -13.71 9.21
N CYS A 368 6.66 -13.66 8.34
CA CYS A 368 6.57 -12.92 7.10
C CYS A 368 5.53 -13.56 6.15
N ALA A 369 5.43 -14.89 6.07
CA ALA A 369 4.37 -15.57 5.32
C ALA A 369 2.96 -15.19 5.82
N ARG A 370 2.73 -15.23 7.14
CA ARG A 370 1.44 -14.83 7.74
C ARG A 370 1.15 -13.34 7.58
N TRP A 371 2.18 -12.50 7.67
CA TRP A 371 2.00 -11.07 7.46
C TRP A 371 1.72 -10.76 5.99
N MET A 372 2.36 -11.42 5.03
CA MET A 372 2.03 -11.27 3.61
C MET A 372 0.58 -11.67 3.32
N GLN A 373 0.09 -12.74 3.95
CA GLN A 373 -1.32 -13.12 3.89
C GLN A 373 -2.26 -12.03 4.41
N LEU A 374 -1.99 -11.49 5.60
CA LEU A 374 -2.79 -10.41 6.19
C LEU A 374 -2.68 -9.11 5.37
N GLY A 375 -1.45 -8.73 5.03
CA GLY A 375 -1.07 -7.49 4.37
C GLY A 375 -1.66 -7.34 2.98
N ALA A 376 -1.91 -8.45 2.28
CA ALA A 376 -2.66 -8.45 1.01
C ALA A 376 -4.09 -7.89 1.16
N PHE A 377 -4.65 -7.88 2.37
CA PHE A 377 -5.97 -7.32 2.68
C PHE A 377 -5.93 -5.96 3.38
N TYR A 378 -4.74 -5.36 3.55
CA TYR A 378 -4.68 -3.95 3.91
C TYR A 378 -5.12 -3.09 2.72
N PRO A 379 -5.92 -2.04 2.93
CA PRO A 379 -6.25 -1.09 1.87
C PRO A 379 -4.99 -0.52 1.19
N PHE A 380 -4.02 -0.05 1.98
CA PHE A 380 -2.66 0.25 1.55
C PHE A 380 -1.74 -0.92 1.92
N SER A 381 -1.17 -1.60 0.92
CA SER A 381 -0.37 -2.81 1.12
C SER A 381 1.07 -2.54 0.68
N ARG A 382 2.00 -2.50 1.63
CA ARG A 382 3.43 -2.24 1.41
C ARG A 382 4.25 -3.14 2.33
N ASN A 383 5.24 -3.85 1.78
CA ASN A 383 6.33 -4.43 2.55
C ASN A 383 7.45 -3.37 2.61
N HIS A 384 7.95 -3.08 3.80
CA HIS A 384 8.96 -2.06 4.03
C HIS A 384 9.80 -2.45 5.24
N ASN A 385 11.10 -2.15 5.20
CA ASN A 385 12.11 -2.65 6.13
C ASN A 385 13.03 -1.52 6.58
N THR A 386 13.64 -1.64 7.75
CA THR A 386 14.58 -0.64 8.26
C THR A 386 16.02 -0.90 7.80
N ILE A 387 16.83 0.16 7.81
CA ILE A 387 18.25 0.10 7.44
C ILE A 387 19.03 -0.91 8.31
N GLY A 388 19.86 -1.72 7.64
CA GLY A 388 20.80 -2.64 8.30
C GLY A 388 20.19 -3.94 8.82
N MET A 389 18.92 -4.22 8.52
CA MET A 389 18.32 -5.55 8.68
C MET A 389 18.51 -6.41 7.42
N ASN A 390 18.36 -7.73 7.55
CA ASN A 390 18.28 -8.62 6.40
C ASN A 390 17.08 -8.28 5.50
N ASP A 391 17.21 -8.55 4.20
CA ASP A 391 16.11 -8.40 3.24
C ASP A 391 14.89 -9.22 3.66
N GLN A 392 13.70 -8.71 3.35
CA GLN A 392 12.42 -9.35 3.68
C GLN A 392 11.37 -9.18 2.57
N ASP A 393 11.81 -8.81 1.36
CA ASP A 393 10.94 -8.86 0.20
C ASP A 393 10.43 -10.30 -0.01
N PRO A 394 9.30 -10.49 -0.74
CA PRO A 394 8.72 -11.81 -0.89
C PRO A 394 9.68 -12.87 -1.44
N GLY A 395 10.74 -12.48 -2.17
CA GLY A 395 11.74 -13.37 -2.73
C GLY A 395 12.76 -13.91 -1.72
N MET A 396 12.80 -13.41 -0.49
CA MET A 396 13.76 -13.82 0.54
C MET A 396 13.62 -15.30 0.94
N TRP A 397 12.39 -15.84 0.95
CA TRP A 397 12.13 -17.25 1.24
C TRP A 397 11.24 -17.87 0.16
N PRO A 398 11.53 -19.10 -0.33
CA PRO A 398 10.69 -19.77 -1.32
C PRO A 398 9.23 -19.93 -0.88
N GLU A 399 9.00 -20.28 0.40
CA GLU A 399 7.66 -20.43 0.97
C GLU A 399 6.90 -19.10 1.01
N VAL A 400 7.58 -18.01 1.38
CA VAL A 400 6.97 -16.67 1.38
C VAL A 400 6.66 -16.25 -0.04
N ALA A 401 7.56 -16.46 -1.00
CA ALA A 401 7.33 -16.13 -2.41
C ALA A 401 6.07 -16.82 -2.99
N GLU A 402 5.90 -18.12 -2.71
CA GLU A 402 4.72 -18.88 -3.14
C GLU A 402 3.43 -18.34 -2.49
N ILE A 403 3.42 -18.21 -1.17
CA ILE A 403 2.26 -17.73 -0.41
C ILE A 403 1.90 -16.30 -0.81
N SER A 404 2.89 -15.43 -0.95
CA SER A 404 2.73 -14.05 -1.39
C SER A 404 2.13 -13.97 -2.79
N ARG A 405 2.62 -14.77 -3.74
CA ARG A 405 2.09 -14.78 -5.11
C ARG A 405 0.61 -15.19 -5.12
N ASP A 406 0.26 -16.23 -4.38
CA ASP A 406 -1.11 -16.73 -4.32
C ASP A 406 -2.06 -15.69 -3.70
N ILE A 407 -1.67 -15.12 -2.56
CA ILE A 407 -2.55 -14.20 -1.84
C ILE A 407 -2.61 -12.80 -2.45
N LEU A 408 -1.52 -12.32 -3.06
CA LEU A 408 -1.54 -11.12 -3.89
C LEU A 408 -2.39 -11.38 -5.15
N GLY A 409 -2.34 -12.57 -5.75
CA GLY A 409 -3.26 -12.96 -6.82
C GLY A 409 -4.73 -12.80 -6.43
N VAL A 410 -5.10 -13.20 -5.19
CA VAL A 410 -6.45 -12.97 -4.64
C VAL A 410 -6.74 -11.48 -4.46
N ARG A 411 -5.79 -10.69 -3.94
CA ARG A 411 -5.93 -9.23 -3.83
C ARG A 411 -6.23 -8.61 -5.19
N TYR A 412 -5.41 -8.89 -6.20
CA TYR A 412 -5.52 -8.35 -7.56
C TYR A 412 -6.84 -8.75 -8.21
N ARG A 413 -7.28 -10.00 -7.99
CA ARG A 413 -8.58 -10.49 -8.46
C ARG A 413 -9.72 -9.59 -7.97
N TYR A 414 -9.71 -9.22 -6.68
CA TYR A 414 -10.78 -8.44 -6.05
C TYR A 414 -10.52 -6.92 -5.98
N LEU A 415 -9.51 -6.39 -6.68
CA LEU A 415 -9.32 -4.94 -6.79
C LEU A 415 -10.56 -4.19 -7.31
N PRO A 416 -11.37 -4.71 -8.27
CA PRO A 416 -12.61 -4.02 -8.66
C PRO A 416 -13.61 -3.86 -7.51
N TYR A 417 -13.70 -4.85 -6.61
CA TYR A 417 -14.52 -4.74 -5.41
C TYR A 417 -13.94 -3.70 -4.44
N LEU A 418 -12.63 -3.79 -4.14
CA LEU A 418 -11.95 -2.84 -3.27
C LEU A 418 -12.09 -1.39 -3.78
N TYR A 419 -11.95 -1.19 -5.08
CA TYR A 419 -12.07 0.11 -5.73
C TYR A 419 -13.49 0.68 -5.65
N ALA A 420 -14.52 -0.16 -5.79
CA ALA A 420 -15.90 0.26 -5.54
C ALA A 420 -16.14 0.66 -4.07
N LEU A 421 -15.48 0.01 -3.11
CA LEU A 421 -15.52 0.43 -1.71
C LEU A 421 -14.87 1.80 -1.50
N PHE A 422 -13.74 2.07 -2.15
CA PHE A 422 -13.11 3.39 -2.12
C PHE A 422 -13.97 4.48 -2.75
N HIS A 423 -14.64 4.18 -3.87
CA HIS A 423 -15.61 5.10 -4.45
C HIS A 423 -16.76 5.42 -3.48
N ARG A 424 -17.30 4.41 -2.77
CA ARG A 424 -18.30 4.64 -1.71
C ARG A 424 -17.75 5.49 -0.56
N ALA A 425 -16.50 5.26 -0.16
CA ALA A 425 -15.85 6.06 0.86
C ALA A 425 -15.75 7.52 0.42
N HIS A 426 -15.29 7.77 -0.81
CA HIS A 426 -15.18 9.09 -1.40
C HIS A 426 -16.54 9.82 -1.50
N MET A 427 -17.57 9.15 -1.99
CA MET A 427 -18.87 9.79 -2.26
C MET A 427 -19.76 9.94 -1.03
N HIS A 428 -19.62 9.06 -0.02
CA HIS A 428 -20.59 8.93 1.06
C HIS A 428 -19.96 8.88 2.47
N GLY A 429 -18.63 8.96 2.60
CA GLY A 429 -17.95 8.76 3.87
C GLY A 429 -18.09 7.34 4.41
N ALA A 430 -18.35 6.37 3.52
CA ALA A 430 -18.39 4.96 3.90
C ALA A 430 -17.00 4.44 4.26
N THR A 431 -16.94 3.30 4.93
CA THR A 431 -15.69 2.66 5.34
C THR A 431 -15.31 1.49 4.43
N VAL A 432 -14.01 1.30 4.19
CA VAL A 432 -13.45 0.23 3.33
C VAL A 432 -13.19 -1.03 4.15
N VAL A 433 -12.21 -1.00 5.06
CA VAL A 433 -12.09 -2.01 6.12
C VAL A 433 -13.15 -1.73 7.18
N ARG A 434 -13.79 -2.77 7.71
CA ARG A 434 -14.81 -2.65 8.75
C ARG A 434 -14.57 -3.68 9.85
N PRO A 435 -14.49 -3.27 11.13
CA PRO A 435 -14.69 -4.21 12.22
C PRO A 435 -16.08 -4.84 12.11
N LEU A 436 -16.25 -6.04 12.63
CA LEU A 436 -17.55 -6.75 12.60
C LEU A 436 -18.66 -5.91 13.27
N LEU A 437 -18.33 -5.14 14.32
CA LEU A 437 -19.24 -4.23 15.00
C LEU A 437 -19.91 -3.21 14.07
N ASN A 438 -19.24 -2.75 13.02
CA ASN A 438 -19.80 -1.77 12.08
C ASN A 438 -20.88 -2.37 11.18
N VAL A 439 -20.89 -3.69 11.04
CA VAL A 439 -21.82 -4.43 10.17
C VAL A 439 -22.89 -5.15 10.99
N PHE A 440 -22.56 -5.57 12.21
CA PHE A 440 -23.42 -6.30 13.12
C PHE A 440 -23.47 -5.63 14.52
N PRO A 441 -23.91 -4.37 14.63
CA PRO A 441 -23.83 -3.61 15.87
C PRO A 441 -24.69 -4.20 16.99
N ASP A 442 -25.75 -4.95 16.69
CA ASP A 442 -26.62 -5.56 17.70
C ASP A 442 -26.08 -6.88 18.27
N ASP A 443 -25.05 -7.45 17.65
CA ASP A 443 -24.40 -8.68 18.09
C ASP A 443 -23.29 -8.36 19.11
N LEU A 444 -23.48 -8.76 20.36
CA LEU A 444 -22.54 -8.47 21.45
C LEU A 444 -21.19 -9.15 21.27
N VAL A 445 -21.13 -10.32 20.64
CA VAL A 445 -19.85 -11.01 20.39
C VAL A 445 -19.09 -10.29 19.28
N ALA A 446 -19.78 -9.89 18.21
CA ALA A 446 -19.19 -9.12 17.11
C ALA A 446 -18.55 -7.78 17.54
N ARG A 447 -19.00 -7.19 18.65
CA ARG A 447 -18.43 -5.95 19.20
C ARG A 447 -17.03 -6.12 19.79
N ASP A 448 -16.73 -7.33 20.28
CA ASP A 448 -15.48 -7.63 20.98
C ASP A 448 -14.45 -8.31 20.05
N VAL A 449 -14.80 -8.56 18.77
CA VAL A 449 -13.88 -9.18 17.79
C VAL A 449 -12.92 -8.12 17.23
N ASP A 450 -11.63 -8.32 17.50
CA ASP A 450 -10.54 -7.43 17.09
C ASP A 450 -9.49 -8.10 16.18
N ASP A 451 -9.69 -9.37 15.84
CA ASP A 451 -8.76 -10.20 15.06
C ASP A 451 -9.37 -10.74 13.75
N GLN A 452 -10.52 -10.19 13.37
CA GLN A 452 -11.21 -10.42 12.09
C GLN A 452 -11.74 -9.08 11.58
N PHE A 453 -11.82 -8.93 10.26
CA PHE A 453 -12.39 -7.73 9.66
C PHE A 453 -13.07 -8.02 8.33
N LEU A 454 -13.82 -7.04 7.84
CA LEU A 454 -14.49 -7.09 6.55
C LEU A 454 -13.89 -6.07 5.58
N TRP A 455 -13.72 -6.44 4.32
CA TRP A 455 -13.80 -5.48 3.23
C TRP A 455 -15.28 -5.22 2.92
N GLY A 456 -15.68 -3.97 3.14
CA GLY A 456 -17.07 -3.53 3.05
C GLY A 456 -17.95 -4.36 3.98
N ASN A 457 -18.99 -4.95 3.40
CA ASN A 457 -19.91 -5.82 4.13
C ASN A 457 -19.87 -7.28 3.66
N GLY A 458 -18.99 -7.59 2.70
CA GLY A 458 -19.11 -8.79 1.87
C GLY A 458 -18.00 -9.80 2.06
N LEU A 459 -16.76 -9.38 2.28
CA LEU A 459 -15.60 -10.26 2.36
C LEU A 459 -14.96 -10.19 3.75
N MET A 460 -14.99 -11.29 4.51
CA MET A 460 -14.36 -11.43 5.81
C MET A 460 -12.96 -12.02 5.69
N VAL A 461 -12.03 -11.43 6.41
CA VAL A 461 -10.64 -11.84 6.54
C VAL A 461 -10.39 -12.23 8.00
N ALA A 462 -9.90 -13.44 8.22
CA ALA A 462 -9.61 -13.99 9.55
C ALA A 462 -8.19 -14.58 9.59
N PRO A 463 -7.14 -13.75 9.74
CA PRO A 463 -5.73 -14.16 9.61
C PRO A 463 -5.21 -15.01 10.77
N VAL A 464 -4.20 -15.84 10.58
CA VAL A 464 -3.49 -16.45 11.72
C VAL A 464 -2.52 -15.40 12.30
N LEU A 465 -2.58 -15.19 13.62
CA LEU A 465 -1.84 -14.13 14.33
C LEU A 465 -0.95 -14.67 15.46
N GLN A 466 -0.62 -15.96 15.42
CA GLN A 466 0.19 -16.62 16.44
C GLN A 466 1.12 -17.63 15.78
N GLN A 467 2.36 -17.68 16.27
CA GLN A 467 3.38 -18.60 15.78
C GLN A 467 2.98 -20.08 15.96
N GLY A 468 3.25 -20.89 14.95
CA GLY A 468 3.02 -22.33 14.91
C GLY A 468 1.55 -22.74 14.75
N ALA A 469 0.62 -21.79 14.62
CA ALA A 469 -0.80 -22.10 14.50
C ALA A 469 -1.16 -22.55 13.08
N VAL A 470 -1.87 -23.68 12.99
CA VAL A 470 -2.38 -24.28 11.75
C VAL A 470 -3.91 -24.31 11.69
N SER A 471 -4.55 -23.71 12.68
CA SER A 471 -6.00 -23.52 12.78
C SER A 471 -6.26 -22.32 13.70
N ARG A 472 -7.43 -21.69 13.58
CA ARG A 472 -7.85 -20.63 14.51
C ARG A 472 -9.35 -20.65 14.76
N GLU A 473 -9.77 -20.06 15.88
CA GLU A 473 -11.18 -19.74 16.10
C GLU A 473 -11.59 -18.55 15.23
N VAL A 474 -12.78 -18.67 14.62
CA VAL A 474 -13.41 -17.64 13.80
C VAL A 474 -14.86 -17.50 14.24
N TYR A 475 -15.25 -16.27 14.58
CA TYR A 475 -16.63 -15.89 14.81
C TYR A 475 -17.32 -15.54 13.49
N PHE A 476 -18.43 -16.20 13.21
CA PHE A 476 -19.30 -15.96 12.07
C PHE A 476 -20.58 -15.29 12.58
N PRO A 477 -20.81 -13.99 12.32
CA PRO A 477 -22.06 -13.31 12.66
C PRO A 477 -23.28 -13.87 11.91
N GLN A 478 -24.48 -13.39 12.25
CA GLN A 478 -25.72 -13.84 11.62
C GLN A 478 -25.68 -13.81 10.07
N GLY A 479 -25.97 -14.96 9.46
CA GLY A 479 -26.05 -15.14 8.00
C GLY A 479 -25.28 -16.36 7.50
N GLU A 480 -25.36 -16.62 6.20
CA GLU A 480 -24.54 -17.60 5.51
C GLU A 480 -23.13 -17.06 5.25
N TRP A 481 -22.12 -17.90 5.41
CA TRP A 481 -20.74 -17.57 5.11
C TRP A 481 -20.11 -18.66 4.27
N TYR A 482 -19.64 -18.29 3.08
CA TYR A 482 -19.03 -19.20 2.11
C TYR A 482 -17.52 -19.01 2.10
N ASN A 483 -16.75 -20.09 1.98
CA ASN A 483 -15.33 -19.98 1.68
C ASN A 483 -15.14 -19.19 0.37
N LEU A 484 -14.27 -18.18 0.35
CA LEU A 484 -14.09 -17.30 -0.82
C LEU A 484 -13.67 -18.08 -2.07
N VAL A 485 -12.73 -18.99 -1.92
CA VAL A 485 -12.07 -19.69 -3.03
C VAL A 485 -12.89 -20.91 -3.46
N GLU A 486 -13.32 -21.73 -2.50
CA GLU A 486 -14.05 -22.97 -2.79
C GLU A 486 -15.54 -22.76 -3.07
N GLY A 487 -16.13 -21.67 -2.54
CA GLY A 487 -17.56 -21.40 -2.56
C GLY A 487 -18.41 -22.30 -1.66
N SER A 488 -17.79 -23.22 -0.92
CA SER A 488 -18.43 -24.11 0.04
C SER A 488 -19.03 -23.31 1.22
N LEU A 489 -20.19 -23.72 1.73
CA LEU A 489 -20.79 -23.10 2.93
C LEU A 489 -19.93 -23.46 4.15
N ALA A 490 -19.21 -22.47 4.69
CA ALA A 490 -18.32 -22.64 5.84
C ALA A 490 -19.08 -22.59 7.17
N ALA A 491 -20.07 -21.69 7.28
CA ALA A 491 -20.88 -21.54 8.48
C ALA A 491 -22.25 -20.91 8.20
N THR A 492 -23.20 -21.18 9.07
CA THR A 492 -24.42 -20.37 9.24
C THR A 492 -24.39 -19.77 10.63
N GLY A 493 -24.15 -18.47 10.72
CA GLY A 493 -24.01 -17.76 11.98
C GLY A 493 -25.34 -17.32 12.61
N PRO A 494 -25.34 -16.87 13.88
CA PRO A 494 -24.17 -16.64 14.71
C PRO A 494 -23.53 -17.95 15.21
N ALA A 495 -22.23 -18.13 14.97
CA ALA A 495 -21.49 -19.33 15.36
C ALA A 495 -20.00 -19.04 15.54
N THR A 496 -19.30 -19.85 16.33
CA THR A 496 -17.83 -19.85 16.42
C THR A 496 -17.34 -21.23 16.01
N HIS A 497 -16.39 -21.27 15.07
CA HIS A 497 -15.79 -22.53 14.61
C HIS A 497 -14.27 -22.43 14.70
N ASN A 498 -13.63 -23.54 15.05
CA ASN A 498 -12.20 -23.70 14.82
C ASN A 498 -12.01 -24.14 13.37
N VAL A 499 -11.35 -23.30 12.57
CA VAL A 499 -11.17 -23.52 11.13
C VAL A 499 -9.71 -23.85 10.85
N ASP A 500 -9.49 -24.73 9.87
CA ASP A 500 -8.15 -25.05 9.39
C ASP A 500 -7.54 -23.81 8.72
N ALA A 501 -6.28 -23.55 9.05
CA ALA A 501 -5.49 -22.45 8.51
C ALA A 501 -4.01 -22.87 8.47
N PRO A 502 -3.64 -23.90 7.69
CA PRO A 502 -2.24 -24.25 7.46
C PRO A 502 -1.45 -23.05 6.91
N LEU A 503 -0.12 -23.15 6.87
CA LEU A 503 0.77 -22.01 6.58
C LEU A 503 0.39 -21.27 5.29
N ASP A 504 0.00 -22.01 4.26
CA ASP A 504 -0.38 -21.55 2.93
C ASP A 504 -1.82 -21.01 2.83
N VAL A 505 -2.63 -21.14 3.89
CA VAL A 505 -4.04 -20.73 3.88
C VAL A 505 -4.32 -19.62 4.88
N ILE A 506 -4.86 -18.51 4.39
CA ILE A 506 -5.58 -17.52 5.17
C ILE A 506 -7.10 -17.76 5.05
N PRO A 507 -7.83 -17.91 6.18
CA PRO A 507 -9.28 -18.02 6.15
C PRO A 507 -9.98 -16.77 5.60
N LEU A 508 -10.67 -16.94 4.47
CA LEU A 508 -11.41 -15.88 3.76
C LEU A 508 -12.84 -16.34 3.48
N TYR A 509 -13.82 -15.48 3.77
CA TYR A 509 -15.23 -15.83 3.65
C TYR A 509 -16.08 -14.75 3.00
N VAL A 510 -16.99 -15.12 2.10
CA VAL A 510 -18.00 -14.23 1.53
C VAL A 510 -19.31 -14.38 2.29
N ARG A 511 -19.90 -13.25 2.69
CA ARG A 511 -21.22 -13.21 3.31
C ARG A 511 -22.32 -13.52 2.28
N GLY A 512 -23.31 -14.32 2.65
CA GLY A 512 -24.54 -14.47 1.88
C GLY A 512 -25.27 -13.13 1.70
N GLY A 513 -25.84 -12.91 0.53
CA GLY A 513 -26.54 -11.69 0.18
C GLY A 513 -25.68 -10.67 -0.58
N VAL A 514 -24.41 -10.99 -0.89
CA VAL A 514 -23.51 -10.05 -1.59
C VAL A 514 -23.01 -10.57 -2.94
N ILE A 515 -22.78 -9.64 -3.87
CA ILE A 515 -22.10 -9.88 -5.14
C ILE A 515 -20.77 -9.12 -5.13
N LEU A 516 -19.67 -9.85 -5.26
CA LEU A 516 -18.32 -9.29 -5.38
C LEU A 516 -17.88 -9.31 -6.84
N PRO A 517 -17.71 -8.15 -7.51
CA PRO A 517 -17.05 -8.12 -8.80
C PRO A 517 -15.55 -8.36 -8.67
N PHE A 518 -14.99 -9.05 -9.66
CA PHE A 518 -13.56 -9.32 -9.76
C PHE A 518 -13.11 -9.19 -11.22
N GLN A 519 -11.81 -9.10 -11.44
CA GLN A 519 -11.17 -9.29 -12.74
C GLN A 519 -10.18 -10.45 -12.63
N GLU A 520 -9.83 -11.08 -13.75
CA GLU A 520 -8.68 -11.98 -13.73
C GLU A 520 -7.41 -11.17 -13.38
N PRO A 521 -6.61 -11.61 -12.40
CA PRO A 521 -5.45 -10.85 -11.94
C PRO A 521 -4.35 -10.79 -13.01
N SER A 522 -3.46 -9.82 -12.88
CA SER A 522 -2.19 -9.72 -13.60
C SER A 522 -1.10 -9.25 -12.63
N ILE A 523 0.13 -9.12 -13.10
CA ILE A 523 1.29 -8.69 -12.30
C ILE A 523 1.23 -7.22 -11.86
N ASN A 524 0.53 -6.37 -12.64
CA ASN A 524 0.29 -4.96 -12.33
C ASN A 524 -1.16 -4.58 -12.68
N THR A 525 -1.59 -3.42 -12.18
CA THR A 525 -2.95 -2.92 -12.42
C THR A 525 -3.17 -2.38 -13.84
N VAL A 526 -2.13 -1.95 -14.56
CA VAL A 526 -2.27 -1.52 -15.97
C VAL A 526 -2.80 -2.67 -16.82
N ASP A 527 -2.23 -3.86 -16.64
CA ASP A 527 -2.60 -5.08 -17.35
C ASP A 527 -3.89 -5.69 -16.78
N SER A 528 -4.01 -5.80 -15.45
CA SER A 528 -5.19 -6.44 -14.83
C SER A 528 -6.49 -5.69 -15.16
N ARG A 529 -6.42 -4.38 -15.37
CA ARG A 529 -7.58 -3.54 -15.74
C ARG A 529 -8.11 -3.85 -17.13
N GLN A 530 -7.31 -4.44 -18.02
CA GLN A 530 -7.75 -4.87 -19.36
C GLN A 530 -8.44 -6.24 -19.34
N ASN A 531 -8.29 -7.00 -18.24
CA ASN A 531 -8.81 -8.35 -18.16
C ASN A 531 -10.34 -8.38 -18.03
N PRO A 532 -10.98 -9.49 -18.45
CA PRO A 532 -12.41 -9.68 -18.28
C PRO A 532 -12.84 -9.64 -16.82
N PHE A 533 -14.06 -9.17 -16.60
CA PHE A 533 -14.75 -9.21 -15.32
C PHE A 533 -15.36 -10.58 -15.06
N GLY A 534 -15.44 -10.92 -13.78
CA GLY A 534 -16.34 -11.95 -13.29
C GLY A 534 -17.05 -11.53 -11.99
N LEU A 535 -17.98 -12.37 -11.56
CA LEU A 535 -18.81 -12.11 -10.39
C LEU A 535 -18.78 -13.30 -9.43
N THR A 536 -18.55 -13.04 -8.15
CA THR A 536 -18.84 -13.98 -7.06
C THR A 536 -20.19 -13.61 -6.45
N VAL A 537 -21.21 -14.43 -6.67
CA VAL A 537 -22.59 -14.24 -6.21
C VAL A 537 -22.83 -15.18 -5.03
N ALA A 538 -22.77 -14.66 -3.81
CA ALA A 538 -23.00 -15.45 -2.60
C ALA A 538 -24.45 -15.30 -2.14
N LEU A 539 -25.24 -16.36 -2.22
CA LEU A 539 -26.67 -16.31 -1.91
C LEU A 539 -26.92 -16.34 -0.40
N ASP A 540 -27.86 -15.51 0.07
CA ASP A 540 -28.37 -15.59 1.44
C ASP A 540 -29.45 -16.69 1.61
N SER A 541 -30.01 -16.80 2.81
CA SER A 541 -31.15 -17.71 3.12
C SER A 541 -32.37 -17.54 2.21
N SER A 542 -32.55 -16.38 1.58
CA SER A 542 -33.66 -16.11 0.64
C SER A 542 -33.29 -16.48 -0.81
N GLY A 543 -32.06 -16.90 -1.05
CA GLY A 543 -31.53 -17.14 -2.40
C GLY A 543 -31.25 -15.84 -3.15
N GLU A 544 -30.99 -14.74 -2.45
CA GLU A 544 -30.78 -13.42 -3.03
C GLU A 544 -29.34 -12.92 -2.81
N ALA A 545 -28.88 -12.02 -3.68
CA ALA A 545 -27.60 -11.33 -3.51
C ALA A 545 -27.57 -9.98 -4.24
N PHE A 546 -26.81 -9.01 -3.71
CA PHE A 546 -26.72 -7.66 -4.26
C PHE A 546 -25.29 -7.14 -4.29
N GLY A 547 -24.96 -6.32 -5.28
CA GLY A 547 -23.66 -5.68 -5.38
C GLY A 547 -23.65 -4.53 -6.36
N GLU A 548 -22.48 -3.98 -6.60
CA GLU A 548 -22.28 -2.95 -7.61
C GLU A 548 -20.86 -3.00 -8.17
N ILE A 549 -20.70 -2.42 -9.35
CA ILE A 549 -19.42 -2.14 -9.98
C ILE A 549 -19.30 -0.63 -10.11
N PHE A 550 -18.14 -0.10 -9.75
CA PHE A 550 -17.69 1.24 -10.11
C PHE A 550 -16.41 1.10 -10.95
N TRP A 551 -16.33 1.85 -12.05
CA TRP A 551 -15.17 1.84 -12.92
C TRP A 551 -14.97 3.21 -13.56
N ASP A 552 -13.73 3.66 -13.67
CA ASP A 552 -13.33 4.88 -14.37
C ASP A 552 -11.94 4.66 -14.98
N ASN A 553 -11.27 5.72 -15.44
CA ASN A 553 -9.93 5.60 -16.02
C ASN A 553 -8.84 5.16 -15.02
N GLY A 554 -9.11 5.15 -13.71
CA GLY A 554 -8.22 4.63 -12.65
C GLY A 554 -7.29 5.66 -12.03
N ASP A 555 -6.92 6.71 -12.77
CA ASP A 555 -5.91 7.70 -12.34
C ASP A 555 -6.31 9.16 -12.53
N GLY A 556 -7.45 9.45 -13.17
CA GLY A 556 -7.94 10.81 -13.39
C GLY A 556 -8.73 11.35 -12.22
N GLU A 557 -8.81 12.68 -12.09
CA GLU A 557 -9.71 13.32 -11.13
C GLU A 557 -11.14 12.75 -11.22
N HIS A 558 -11.80 12.59 -10.08
CA HIS A 558 -13.10 11.93 -10.04
C HIS A 558 -14.15 12.74 -10.84
N ASN A 559 -14.71 12.11 -11.87
CA ASN A 559 -15.75 12.69 -12.71
C ASN A 559 -16.80 11.64 -13.07
N MET A 560 -18.01 11.80 -12.52
CA MET A 560 -19.14 10.90 -12.79
C MET A 560 -19.56 10.86 -14.26
N GLY A 561 -19.25 11.89 -15.06
CA GLY A 561 -19.50 11.89 -16.51
C GLY A 561 -18.56 10.98 -17.30
N GLU A 562 -17.43 10.60 -16.71
CA GLU A 562 -16.37 9.77 -17.30
C GLU A 562 -16.23 8.43 -16.56
N SER A 563 -17.26 8.06 -15.80
CA SER A 563 -17.30 6.85 -14.96
C SER A 563 -18.46 5.92 -15.35
N TYR A 564 -18.25 4.63 -15.17
CA TYR A 564 -19.24 3.57 -15.22
C TYR A 564 -19.71 3.19 -13.82
N MET A 565 -21.01 3.04 -13.66
CA MET A 565 -21.58 2.50 -12.43
C MET A 565 -22.73 1.55 -12.75
N CYS A 566 -22.71 0.38 -12.15
CA CYS A 566 -23.72 -0.64 -12.38
C CYS A 566 -24.16 -1.32 -11.10
N LYS A 567 -25.47 -1.46 -10.91
CA LYS A 567 -26.04 -2.24 -9.80
C LYS A 567 -26.27 -3.67 -10.25
N LEU A 568 -25.89 -4.62 -9.41
CA LEU A 568 -26.05 -6.05 -9.61
C LEU A 568 -27.06 -6.60 -8.61
N GLN A 569 -27.94 -7.47 -9.07
CA GLN A 569 -28.87 -8.18 -8.18
C GLN A 569 -29.11 -9.60 -8.71
N TYR A 570 -29.14 -10.57 -7.81
CA TYR A 570 -29.61 -11.92 -8.05
C TYR A 570 -30.87 -12.14 -7.23
N VAL A 571 -32.01 -12.31 -7.90
CA VAL A 571 -33.32 -12.52 -7.26
C VAL A 571 -34.13 -13.50 -8.11
N SER A 572 -34.82 -14.44 -7.46
CA SER A 572 -35.68 -15.42 -8.15
C SER A 572 -34.94 -16.14 -9.32
N ASN A 573 -33.76 -16.66 -9.04
CA ASN A 573 -32.89 -17.36 -10.01
C ASN A 573 -32.48 -16.53 -11.24
N THR A 574 -32.49 -15.21 -11.11
CA THR A 574 -32.11 -14.30 -12.20
C THR A 574 -31.07 -13.30 -11.71
N LEU A 575 -29.89 -13.30 -12.32
CA LEU A 575 -28.91 -12.22 -12.18
C LEU A 575 -29.24 -11.11 -13.18
N THR A 576 -29.33 -9.87 -12.72
CA THR A 576 -29.47 -8.71 -13.60
C THR A 576 -28.45 -7.63 -13.27
N SER A 577 -28.00 -6.93 -14.31
CA SER A 577 -27.22 -5.70 -14.19
C SER A 577 -28.07 -4.48 -14.59
N SER A 578 -27.93 -3.38 -13.86
CA SER A 578 -28.62 -2.12 -14.14
C SER A 578 -27.60 -0.99 -14.15
N ILE A 579 -27.21 -0.60 -15.37
CA ILE A 579 -26.29 0.50 -15.65
C ILE A 579 -26.93 1.81 -15.19
N LYS A 580 -26.18 2.59 -14.40
CA LYS A 580 -26.58 3.90 -13.87
C LYS A 580 -25.83 5.04 -14.53
N HIS A 581 -24.58 4.83 -14.92
CA HIS A 581 -23.71 5.84 -15.56
C HIS A 581 -22.76 5.21 -16.58
N GLY A 582 -22.45 5.99 -17.63
CA GLY A 582 -21.32 5.90 -18.57
C GLY A 582 -20.98 4.53 -19.17
N GLU A 583 -21.43 4.25 -20.40
CA GLU A 583 -21.12 2.99 -21.11
C GLU A 583 -19.73 2.99 -21.78
N ASP A 584 -19.16 4.15 -22.08
CA ASP A 584 -17.95 4.26 -22.93
C ASP A 584 -16.65 3.85 -22.21
N VAL A 585 -16.51 4.11 -20.91
CA VAL A 585 -15.27 3.83 -20.16
C VAL A 585 -15.02 2.33 -19.93
N VAL A 586 -16.04 1.50 -20.16
CA VAL A 586 -15.95 0.03 -20.10
C VAL A 586 -16.01 -0.62 -21.47
N ALA A 587 -15.85 0.16 -22.55
CA ALA A 587 -15.88 -0.36 -23.91
C ALA A 587 -14.81 -1.46 -24.11
N GLY A 588 -15.23 -2.62 -24.61
CA GLY A 588 -14.36 -3.77 -24.84
C GLY A 588 -14.24 -4.72 -23.64
N LEU A 589 -14.57 -4.27 -22.42
CA LEU A 589 -14.59 -5.13 -21.24
C LEU A 589 -15.85 -6.00 -21.22
N LYS A 590 -15.69 -7.23 -20.73
CA LYS A 590 -16.75 -8.25 -20.75
C LYS A 590 -16.88 -8.94 -19.40
N PHE A 591 -18.07 -9.45 -19.13
CA PHE A 591 -18.27 -10.54 -18.18
C PHE A 591 -17.96 -11.87 -18.85
N GLU A 592 -17.08 -12.65 -18.22
CA GLU A 592 -16.74 -14.00 -18.70
C GLU A 592 -17.06 -15.12 -17.72
N ILE A 593 -17.06 -14.84 -16.41
CA ILE A 593 -17.27 -15.86 -15.37
C ILE A 593 -18.25 -15.35 -14.32
N ILE A 594 -19.26 -16.16 -13.99
CA ILE A 594 -20.14 -15.95 -12.85
C ILE A 594 -20.09 -17.20 -11.97
N ASN A 595 -19.65 -17.04 -10.73
CA ASN A 595 -19.67 -18.07 -9.70
C ASN A 595 -20.83 -17.80 -8.75
N ILE A 596 -21.75 -18.75 -8.60
CA ILE A 596 -22.90 -18.65 -7.70
C ILE A 596 -22.72 -19.66 -6.57
N TYR A 597 -22.59 -19.16 -5.34
CA TYR A 597 -22.43 -19.97 -4.13
C TYR A 597 -23.77 -20.17 -3.45
N GLY A 598 -24.04 -21.38 -2.97
CA GLY A 598 -25.33 -21.74 -2.38
C GLY A 598 -26.41 -22.05 -3.43
N ALA A 599 -26.03 -22.37 -4.66
CA ALA A 599 -26.98 -22.76 -5.70
C ALA A 599 -27.69 -24.07 -5.31
N SER A 600 -29.03 -24.08 -5.37
CA SER A 600 -29.84 -25.16 -4.80
C SER A 600 -29.71 -26.49 -5.55
N SER A 601 -29.53 -26.45 -6.87
CA SER A 601 -29.45 -27.63 -7.75
C SER A 601 -28.76 -27.31 -9.08
N ASN A 602 -28.39 -28.37 -9.81
CA ASN A 602 -27.86 -28.24 -11.17
C ASN A 602 -28.95 -27.69 -12.11
N PRO A 603 -28.73 -26.56 -12.79
CA PRO A 603 -29.69 -26.01 -13.74
C PRO A 603 -29.96 -26.95 -14.91
N THR A 604 -31.19 -26.92 -15.40
CA THR A 604 -31.60 -27.60 -16.63
C THR A 604 -31.35 -26.74 -17.88
N ALA A 605 -31.41 -25.42 -17.70
CA ALA A 605 -31.09 -24.45 -18.75
C ALA A 605 -30.60 -23.14 -18.13
N ILE A 606 -29.72 -22.45 -18.84
CA ILE A 606 -29.30 -21.09 -18.52
C ILE A 606 -29.47 -20.24 -19.77
N THR A 607 -30.03 -19.05 -19.63
CA THR A 607 -30.08 -18.06 -20.73
C THR A 607 -29.35 -16.80 -20.34
N VAL A 608 -28.61 -16.20 -21.29
CA VAL A 608 -27.93 -14.91 -21.15
C VAL A 608 -28.55 -13.97 -22.18
N ASN A 609 -29.17 -12.89 -21.71
CA ASN A 609 -29.87 -11.91 -22.54
C ASN A 609 -30.91 -12.55 -23.49
N GLY A 610 -31.57 -13.62 -23.02
CA GLY A 610 -32.58 -14.37 -23.76
C GLY A 610 -32.04 -15.45 -24.71
N ALA A 611 -30.71 -15.56 -24.89
CA ALA A 611 -30.08 -16.63 -25.66
C ALA A 611 -29.69 -17.80 -24.75
N SER A 612 -30.04 -19.03 -25.12
CA SER A 612 -29.64 -20.23 -24.37
C SER A 612 -28.13 -20.45 -24.42
N LEU A 613 -27.52 -20.70 -23.27
CA LEU A 613 -26.14 -21.17 -23.19
C LEU A 613 -26.07 -22.67 -23.49
N PRO A 614 -24.99 -23.15 -24.12
CA PRO A 614 -24.77 -24.58 -24.32
C PRO A 614 -24.38 -25.26 -22.99
N GLU A 615 -24.69 -26.55 -22.82
CA GLU A 615 -24.47 -27.28 -21.55
C GLU A 615 -23.03 -27.25 -21.02
N HIS A 616 -22.03 -27.20 -21.91
CA HIS A 616 -20.61 -27.11 -21.50
C HIS A 616 -20.21 -25.73 -20.97
N ALA A 617 -21.07 -24.72 -21.08
CA ALA A 617 -20.80 -23.37 -20.61
C ALA A 617 -21.03 -23.23 -19.10
N TRP A 618 -21.56 -24.23 -18.41
CA TRP A 618 -21.63 -24.20 -16.95
C TRP A 618 -21.24 -25.53 -16.31
N THR A 619 -20.82 -25.44 -15.06
CA THR A 619 -20.50 -26.59 -14.22
C THR A 619 -21.14 -26.39 -12.86
N PHE A 620 -21.85 -27.41 -12.38
CA PHE A 620 -22.40 -27.43 -11.03
C PHE A 620 -21.72 -28.50 -10.20
N ILE A 621 -21.19 -28.10 -9.04
CA ILE A 621 -20.52 -28.98 -8.11
C ILE A 621 -21.45 -29.22 -6.91
N GLU A 622 -22.14 -30.37 -6.92
CA GLU A 622 -23.22 -30.72 -5.98
C GLU A 622 -22.78 -30.68 -4.51
N ASN A 623 -21.56 -31.12 -4.18
CA ASN A 623 -21.08 -31.22 -2.81
C ASN A 623 -20.78 -29.87 -2.16
N VAL A 624 -20.35 -28.86 -2.93
CA VAL A 624 -20.12 -27.50 -2.42
C VAL A 624 -21.21 -26.51 -2.81
N LYS A 625 -22.19 -26.93 -3.62
CA LYS A 625 -23.31 -26.10 -4.09
C LYS A 625 -22.85 -24.86 -4.86
N VAL A 626 -21.85 -25.04 -5.72
CA VAL A 626 -21.27 -23.98 -6.55
C VAL A 626 -21.66 -24.20 -8.00
N LEU A 627 -22.25 -23.16 -8.62
CA LEU A 627 -22.51 -23.09 -10.04
C LEU A 627 -21.55 -22.08 -10.68
N THR A 628 -20.72 -22.53 -11.60
CA THR A 628 -19.87 -21.65 -12.42
C THR A 628 -20.43 -21.57 -13.83
N ILE A 629 -20.71 -20.36 -14.29
CA ILE A 629 -21.22 -20.04 -15.63
C ILE A 629 -20.12 -19.30 -16.38
N ARG A 630 -19.78 -19.80 -17.57
CA ARG A 630 -18.88 -19.16 -18.54
C ARG A 630 -19.72 -18.51 -19.62
N LEU A 631 -19.48 -17.24 -19.88
CA LEU A 631 -20.24 -16.45 -20.84
C LEU A 631 -19.33 -15.44 -21.54
N SER A 632 -19.90 -14.63 -22.43
CA SER A 632 -19.25 -13.45 -22.98
C SER A 632 -20.32 -12.40 -23.19
N ALA A 633 -20.47 -11.50 -22.23
CA ALA A 633 -21.41 -10.38 -22.30
C ALA A 633 -20.66 -9.05 -22.10
N GLN A 634 -20.99 -8.02 -22.87
CA GLN A 634 -20.34 -6.71 -22.74
C GLN A 634 -20.67 -6.09 -21.39
N LEU A 635 -19.68 -5.52 -20.71
CA LEU A 635 -19.87 -4.85 -19.42
C LEU A 635 -20.73 -3.57 -19.56
N GLY A 636 -20.58 -2.87 -20.69
CA GLY A 636 -21.35 -1.67 -21.05
C GLY A 636 -22.79 -1.94 -21.48
N GLU A 637 -23.27 -3.18 -21.49
CA GLU A 637 -24.65 -3.53 -21.82
C GLU A 637 -25.38 -4.15 -20.61
N PRO A 638 -26.72 -3.97 -20.49
CA PRO A 638 -27.49 -4.69 -19.48
C PRO A 638 -27.34 -6.20 -19.62
N LEU A 639 -27.07 -6.86 -18.49
CA LEU A 639 -26.95 -8.30 -18.36
C LEU A 639 -28.21 -8.86 -17.71
N SER A 640 -28.71 -9.97 -18.23
CA SER A 640 -29.77 -10.80 -17.64
C SER A 640 -29.40 -12.27 -17.80
N VAL A 641 -29.10 -12.95 -16.70
CA VAL A 641 -28.82 -14.39 -16.67
C VAL A 641 -29.94 -15.09 -15.91
N VAL A 642 -30.76 -15.87 -16.62
CA VAL A 642 -31.89 -16.62 -16.04
C VAL A 642 -31.51 -18.09 -15.92
N ILE A 643 -31.71 -18.66 -14.74
CA ILE A 643 -31.36 -20.04 -14.39
C ILE A 643 -32.65 -20.83 -14.13
N SER A 644 -32.85 -21.95 -14.84
CA SER A 644 -34.09 -22.75 -14.82
C SER A 644 -33.91 -24.18 -14.32
#